data_AF-A0AAN9AUU8-F1
#
_entry.id   AF-A0AAN9AUU8-F1
#
_cell.length_a   1.000
_cell.length_b   1.000
_cell.length_c   1.000
_cell.angle_alpha   90.00
_cell.angle_beta   90.00
_cell.angle_gamma   90.00
#
_symmetry.space_group_name_H-M   'P 1'
#
loop_
_entity.id
_entity.type
_entity.pdbx_description
1 polymer ?
#
loop_
_entity_poly.entity_id
_entity_poly.type
_entity_poly.pdbx_seq_one_letter_code
_entity_poly.pdbx_strand_id
1 'polypeptide(L)'
;MWENDPNSFSCYMFNTERLSWLDARTACQANHGDLVGISSLAEQFYINGRLARLNSNYFWVGANDRQSETGWRWADNSPFGFLNWRPGEPNNQGNSDCVGISKANGQWSDFKCTDRYGYICEKMGKVTPKPTPAVTSPAHVPGGKTWGCGRGWRGFSGQCYQFSGLNNVKWQQARVICGQRAASLVSVHTDAENKFVFSLFPKGFNAYAWIGLNDLLQEGSFSWSDTSAVTYTHWNNHEPNNINNEDCVAISNHGGWNDNKCTATGIKAFICKKAMSLQNTADIAIRKGCTAGGLGFRAQCYLYIASPTKTWTDAQNDCKRRHGNLATINDRNIQAFVSAELVYRGGQGYWIGLKNPGAHNKTYTWATNYDVDFTSWSEKHTGNEQGTCVAMTTGRPVGLWTNYKCNTHMSYICELPRTGFTTPPPTPPTTTSRLPCPRHWRGYRNICIMPFNLTQSDRLSWMESRDYCRTLGGDLLSVWNKNMANYVANRVLNNSSQETYWIGLNDRDSEQGHVWSDDHGVDYTNWLPGEPNDYDNREDCVNWAFPANGWNDDNCYIARNFICSVPRGTVLSTTAPPPTGQISQACGNDSWIFLDGYCYFLSPEDGPTARQNWYQARRTCQSLGADLASVHSVDENGFLTGAMSKHSRWTFWVGLNDLDDNDYR
;
A
#
# COMPACT_ATOMS: atom_id res chain seq x y z
N MET A 1 6.50 32.04 7.62
CA MET A 1 7.30 32.12 8.87
C MET A 1 6.71 31.11 9.85
N TRP A 2 7.54 30.36 10.57
CA TRP A 2 7.08 29.35 11.54
C TRP A 2 6.53 30.00 12.81
N GLU A 3 5.43 29.45 13.31
CA GLU A 3 4.72 29.90 14.50
C GLU A 3 4.58 28.74 15.47
N ASN A 4 4.95 28.94 16.74
CA ASN A 4 4.77 27.91 17.76
C ASN A 4 3.32 27.92 18.25
N ASP A 5 2.69 26.76 18.34
CA ASP A 5 1.47 26.62 19.13
C ASP A 5 1.86 26.50 20.62
N PRO A 6 1.39 27.42 21.49
CA PRO A 6 1.71 27.37 22.92
C PRO A 6 1.14 26.14 23.64
N ASN A 7 0.21 25.40 23.02
CA ASN A 7 -0.47 24.26 23.62
C ASN A 7 -0.01 22.89 23.10
N SER A 8 0.94 22.86 22.16
CA SER A 8 1.47 21.62 21.59
C SER A 8 2.99 21.69 21.40
N PHE A 9 3.57 20.56 21.00
CA PHE A 9 4.98 20.50 20.60
C PHE A 9 5.18 20.83 19.12
N SER A 10 4.15 21.36 18.46
CA SER A 10 4.15 21.60 17.02
C SER A 10 4.39 23.08 16.69
N CYS A 11 5.17 23.29 15.63
CA CYS A 11 5.31 24.56 14.94
C CYS A 11 4.53 24.48 13.64
N TYR A 12 3.81 25.54 13.29
CA TYR A 12 3.02 25.61 12.06
C TYR A 12 3.52 26.72 11.14
N MET A 13 3.39 26.54 9.84
CA MET A 13 3.57 27.59 8.85
C MET A 13 2.34 27.65 7.97
N PHE A 14 1.60 28.76 8.07
CA PHE A 14 0.39 28.98 7.28
C PHE A 14 0.73 29.77 6.02
N ASN A 15 0.53 29.16 4.87
CA ASN A 15 0.86 29.73 3.56
C ASN A 15 -0.43 30.00 2.79
N THR A 16 -0.58 31.23 2.30
CA THR A 16 -1.75 31.63 1.49
C THR A 16 -1.49 31.48 -0.01
N GLU A 17 -0.28 31.12 -0.40
CA GLU A 17 0.04 30.71 -1.77
C GLU A 17 -0.77 29.47 -2.14
N ARG A 18 -1.34 29.47 -3.35
CA ARG A 18 -2.25 28.43 -3.80
C ARG A 18 -1.52 27.39 -4.63
N LEU A 19 -1.26 26.23 -4.02
CA LEU A 19 -0.55 25.11 -4.63
C LEU A 19 -1.45 23.88 -4.75
N SER A 20 -1.07 22.91 -5.59
CA SER A 20 -1.69 21.59 -5.52
C SER A 20 -1.25 20.87 -4.25
N TRP A 21 -1.96 19.81 -3.86
CA TRP A 21 -1.67 19.12 -2.62
C TRP A 21 -0.23 18.58 -2.58
N LEU A 22 0.28 18.05 -3.70
CA LEU A 22 1.62 17.46 -3.74
C LEU A 22 2.74 18.49 -3.65
N ASP A 23 2.52 19.72 -4.12
CA ASP A 23 3.55 20.78 -4.01
C ASP A 23 3.48 21.48 -2.70
N ALA A 24 2.27 21.64 -2.17
CA ALA A 24 2.10 22.08 -0.80
C ALA A 24 2.89 21.15 0.13
N ARG A 25 2.81 19.83 -0.09
CA ARG A 25 3.63 18.85 0.61
C ARG A 25 5.13 19.02 0.37
N THR A 26 5.54 19.08 -0.90
CA THR A 26 6.94 19.25 -1.29
C THR A 26 7.54 20.53 -0.70
N ALA A 27 6.78 21.63 -0.68
CA ALA A 27 7.16 22.90 -0.07
C ALA A 27 7.30 22.78 1.45
N CYS A 28 6.41 22.05 2.13
CA CYS A 28 6.55 21.78 3.56
C CYS A 28 7.78 20.92 3.86
N GLN A 29 8.06 19.90 3.06
CA GLN A 29 9.24 19.03 3.17
C GLN A 29 10.55 19.79 2.93
N ALA A 30 10.59 20.66 1.92
CA ALA A 30 11.71 21.56 1.67
C ALA A 30 12.00 22.50 2.86
N ASN A 31 10.99 22.78 3.70
CA ASN A 31 11.11 23.58 4.92
C ASN A 31 11.31 22.73 6.19
N HIS A 32 11.68 21.46 6.05
CA HIS A 32 11.90 20.49 7.15
C HIS A 32 10.65 20.24 8.01
N GLY A 33 9.47 20.24 7.39
CA GLY A 33 8.22 19.77 7.97
C GLY A 33 7.50 18.83 7.02
N ASP A 34 6.20 18.61 7.23
CA ASP A 34 5.29 18.00 6.25
C ASP A 34 3.97 18.77 6.28
N LEU A 35 2.99 18.44 5.44
CA LEU A 35 1.64 18.97 5.59
C LEU A 35 1.06 18.60 6.96
N VAL A 36 0.31 19.51 7.56
CA VAL A 36 -0.22 19.35 8.93
C VAL A 36 -1.07 18.09 9.09
N GLY A 37 -0.80 17.35 10.17
CA GLY A 37 -1.63 16.25 10.64
C GLY A 37 -2.52 16.72 11.78
N ILE A 38 -3.84 16.82 11.59
CA ILE A 38 -4.74 17.27 12.66
C ILE A 38 -5.14 16.07 13.52
N SER A 39 -4.52 15.95 14.67
CA SER A 39 -4.63 14.77 15.55
C SER A 39 -5.58 14.96 16.72
N SER A 40 -6.05 16.19 16.97
CA SER A 40 -6.91 16.50 18.12
C SER A 40 -7.81 17.71 17.89
N LEU A 41 -8.88 17.79 18.70
CA LEU A 41 -9.77 18.95 18.71
C LEU A 41 -9.04 20.25 19.14
N ALA A 42 -8.07 20.14 20.06
CA ALA A 42 -7.31 21.32 20.52
C ALA A 42 -6.48 21.92 19.37
N GLU A 43 -5.81 21.05 18.61
CA GLU A 43 -5.07 21.43 17.41
C GLU A 43 -5.98 21.99 16.32
N GLN A 44 -7.13 21.35 16.09
CA GLN A 44 -8.17 21.83 15.17
C GLN A 44 -8.63 23.25 15.53
N PHE A 45 -8.85 23.53 16.81
CA PHE A 45 -9.25 24.87 17.27
C PHE A 45 -8.13 25.91 17.09
N TYR A 46 -6.89 25.54 17.39
CA TYR A 46 -5.74 26.42 17.16
C TYR A 46 -5.64 26.81 15.68
N ILE A 47 -5.68 25.82 14.79
CA ILE A 47 -5.64 26.02 13.34
C ILE A 47 -6.80 26.93 12.89
N ASN A 48 -8.04 26.63 13.29
CA ASN A 48 -9.21 27.45 12.94
C ASN A 48 -9.05 28.91 13.36
N GLY A 49 -8.57 29.15 14.58
CA GLY A 49 -8.32 30.51 15.10
C GLY A 49 -7.30 31.27 14.26
N ARG A 50 -6.31 30.58 13.67
CA ARG A 50 -5.33 31.17 12.76
C ARG A 50 -5.89 31.40 11.36
N LEU A 51 -6.60 30.43 10.79
CA LEU A 51 -7.16 30.52 9.44
C LEU A 51 -8.11 31.71 9.26
N ALA A 52 -8.88 32.06 10.30
CA ALA A 52 -9.81 33.18 10.28
C ALA A 52 -9.16 34.52 9.84
N ARG A 53 -7.85 34.68 10.06
CA ARG A 53 -7.09 35.92 9.76
C ARG A 53 -6.38 35.90 8.41
N LEU A 54 -6.46 34.81 7.64
CA LEU A 54 -5.71 34.62 6.41
C LEU A 54 -6.57 34.80 5.16
N ASN A 55 -5.95 35.17 4.04
CA ASN A 55 -6.66 35.49 2.79
C ASN A 55 -6.74 34.29 1.82
N SER A 56 -7.26 33.16 2.31
CA SER A 56 -7.65 32.00 1.49
C SER A 56 -8.89 31.33 2.08
N ASN A 57 -9.77 30.76 1.24
CA ASN A 57 -11.01 30.11 1.69
C ASN A 57 -10.79 28.66 2.12
N TYR A 58 -9.78 28.00 1.55
CA TYR A 58 -9.40 26.63 1.87
C TYR A 58 -7.89 26.54 2.02
N PHE A 59 -7.47 25.56 2.83
CA PHE A 59 -6.07 25.22 3.02
C PHE A 59 -5.88 23.71 2.94
N TRP A 60 -4.80 23.23 2.33
CA TRP A 60 -4.40 21.85 2.33
C TRP A 60 -3.92 21.41 3.70
N VAL A 61 -4.34 20.21 4.09
CA VAL A 61 -3.83 19.44 5.23
C VAL A 61 -3.27 18.12 4.72
N GLY A 62 -2.52 17.39 5.54
CA GLY A 62 -1.82 16.18 5.12
C GLY A 62 -2.71 14.97 4.84
N ALA A 63 -4.02 15.07 5.00
CA ALA A 63 -4.93 13.95 4.82
C ALA A 63 -5.16 13.64 3.34
N ASN A 64 -5.04 12.35 2.98
CA ASN A 64 -5.15 11.84 1.61
C ASN A 64 -5.48 10.34 1.58
N ASP A 65 -5.99 9.82 0.46
CA ASP A 65 -6.17 8.38 0.18
C ASP A 65 -5.53 7.95 -1.17
N ARG A 66 -4.63 8.78 -1.72
CA ARG A 66 -3.96 8.68 -3.04
C ARG A 66 -3.22 7.39 -3.43
N GLN A 67 -2.85 6.51 -2.49
CA GLN A 67 -1.95 5.38 -2.77
C GLN A 67 -2.71 4.05 -2.98
N SER A 68 -3.71 3.75 -2.16
CA SER A 68 -4.38 2.45 -2.17
C SER A 68 -5.81 2.61 -1.66
N GLU A 69 -6.76 1.80 -2.14
CA GLU A 69 -8.17 1.74 -1.70
C GLU A 69 -8.33 1.24 -0.23
N THR A 70 -7.52 1.74 0.70
CA THR A 70 -7.48 1.39 2.13
C THR A 70 -7.75 2.59 3.03
N GLY A 71 -8.38 3.65 2.49
CA GLY A 71 -8.96 4.75 3.28
C GLY A 71 -8.01 5.90 3.58
N TRP A 72 -8.48 6.83 4.43
CA TRP A 72 -7.80 8.10 4.71
C TRP A 72 -6.61 7.94 5.67
N ARG A 73 -5.55 8.71 5.39
CA ARG A 73 -4.32 8.74 6.20
C ARG A 73 -3.65 10.10 6.15
N TRP A 74 -2.81 10.39 7.14
CA TRP A 74 -1.96 11.57 7.14
C TRP A 74 -0.65 11.33 6.38
N ALA A 75 -0.19 12.37 5.68
CA ALA A 75 1.05 12.38 4.90
C ALA A 75 2.28 12.04 5.75
N ASP A 76 2.29 12.45 7.03
CA ASP A 76 3.37 12.23 7.99
C ASP A 76 3.36 10.82 8.63
N ASN A 77 2.44 9.95 8.21
CA ASN A 77 2.16 8.62 8.78
C ASN A 77 1.64 8.63 10.23
N SER A 78 1.20 9.78 10.74
CA SER A 78 0.46 9.82 12.00
C SER A 78 -0.90 9.10 11.85
N PRO A 79 -1.45 8.57 12.96
CA PRO A 79 -2.73 7.86 12.91
C PRO A 79 -3.90 8.79 12.54
N PHE A 80 -4.75 8.35 11.62
CA PHE A 80 -5.95 9.06 11.19
C PHE A 80 -7.13 8.79 12.16
N GLY A 81 -6.98 9.27 13.40
CA GLY A 81 -7.89 8.98 14.53
C GLY A 81 -8.76 10.15 14.97
N PHE A 82 -8.62 11.33 14.37
CA PHE A 82 -9.48 12.49 14.58
C PHE A 82 -10.12 12.89 13.24
N LEU A 83 -11.40 13.22 13.27
CA LEU A 83 -12.23 13.57 12.11
C LEU A 83 -12.92 14.90 12.35
N ASN A 84 -13.00 15.71 11.29
CA ASN A 84 -13.81 16.93 11.27
C ASN A 84 -14.41 17.17 9.88
N TRP A 85 -14.89 16.11 9.22
CA TRP A 85 -15.57 16.20 7.93
C TRP A 85 -16.77 17.16 7.95
N ARG A 86 -17.00 17.89 6.86
CA ARG A 86 -18.27 18.63 6.68
C ARG A 86 -19.41 17.63 6.44
N PRO A 87 -20.67 17.98 6.77
CA PRO A 87 -21.79 17.10 6.50
C PRO A 87 -21.87 16.70 5.02
N GLY A 88 -21.93 15.39 4.77
CA GLY A 88 -21.98 14.82 3.43
C GLY A 88 -20.63 14.54 2.79
N GLU A 89 -19.50 14.78 3.49
CA GLU A 89 -18.16 14.39 3.06
C GLU A 89 -17.57 13.30 3.97
N PRO A 90 -16.59 12.52 3.48
CA PRO A 90 -16.04 12.52 2.12
C PRO A 90 -17.03 11.95 1.09
N ASN A 91 -17.13 12.56 -0.10
CA ASN A 91 -18.11 12.16 -1.14
C ASN A 91 -17.49 11.57 -2.42
N ASN A 92 -16.16 11.63 -2.54
CA ASN A 92 -15.36 11.17 -3.67
C ASN A 92 -15.87 11.69 -5.05
N GLN A 93 -16.37 12.92 -5.09
CA GLN A 93 -16.85 13.49 -6.34
C GLN A 93 -15.67 13.78 -7.27
N GLY A 94 -15.58 13.02 -8.37
CA GLY A 94 -14.58 13.23 -9.41
C GLY A 94 -13.16 12.77 -9.07
N ASN A 95 -13.03 11.69 -8.27
CA ASN A 95 -11.76 11.11 -7.82
C ASN A 95 -10.96 12.10 -6.95
N SER A 96 -11.59 12.52 -5.86
CA SER A 96 -11.10 13.57 -4.96
C SER A 96 -10.33 12.92 -3.80
N ASP A 97 -9.02 12.81 -3.94
CA ASP A 97 -8.19 11.98 -3.04
C ASP A 97 -7.40 12.79 -1.97
N CYS A 98 -7.69 14.09 -1.84
CA CYS A 98 -6.93 15.03 -1.00
C CYS A 98 -7.82 15.93 -0.16
N VAL A 99 -7.43 16.19 1.08
CA VAL A 99 -8.29 16.90 2.04
C VAL A 99 -7.91 18.36 2.21
N GLY A 100 -8.90 19.24 2.07
CA GLY A 100 -8.80 20.66 2.38
C GLY A 100 -9.63 21.03 3.61
N ILE A 101 -9.08 21.91 4.45
CA ILE A 101 -9.78 22.55 5.56
C ILE A 101 -10.40 23.88 5.13
N SER A 102 -11.68 24.09 5.43
CA SER A 102 -12.36 25.35 5.18
C SER A 102 -12.00 26.41 6.23
N LYS A 103 -11.65 27.61 5.78
CA LYS A 103 -11.49 28.78 6.66
C LYS A 103 -12.78 29.13 7.41
N ALA A 104 -13.94 28.92 6.79
CA ALA A 104 -15.22 29.43 7.28
C ALA A 104 -15.67 28.73 8.57
N ASN A 105 -15.44 27.42 8.67
CA ASN A 105 -15.93 26.59 9.77
C ASN A 105 -14.91 25.54 10.26
N GLY A 106 -13.73 25.47 9.63
CA GLY A 106 -12.69 24.50 9.98
C GLY A 106 -12.98 23.06 9.57
N GLN A 107 -14.09 22.81 8.88
CA GLN A 107 -14.48 21.47 8.46
C GLN A 107 -13.70 21.03 7.22
N TRP A 108 -13.55 19.72 7.10
CA TRP A 108 -12.78 19.08 6.05
C TRP A 108 -13.67 18.69 4.88
N SER A 109 -13.10 18.68 3.69
CA SER A 109 -13.72 18.12 2.50
C SER A 109 -12.64 17.49 1.67
N ASP A 110 -12.96 16.41 0.99
CA ASP A 110 -12.14 15.88 -0.07
C ASP A 110 -12.29 16.74 -1.33
N PHE A 111 -11.17 16.89 -2.01
CA PHE A 111 -11.00 17.68 -3.21
C PHE A 111 -10.06 16.94 -4.14
N LYS A 112 -10.09 17.31 -5.42
CA LYS A 112 -9.08 16.85 -6.37
C LYS A 112 -7.73 17.33 -5.88
N CYS A 113 -6.76 16.44 -5.82
CA CYS A 113 -5.39 16.78 -5.40
C CYS A 113 -4.76 17.90 -6.24
N THR A 114 -5.26 18.06 -7.46
CA THR A 114 -4.89 19.08 -8.44
C THR A 114 -5.42 20.49 -8.11
N ASP A 115 -6.47 20.61 -7.29
CA ASP A 115 -7.03 21.89 -6.87
C ASP A 115 -5.97 22.79 -6.22
N ARG A 116 -6.13 24.11 -6.31
CA ARG A 116 -5.15 25.07 -5.77
C ARG A 116 -5.65 25.82 -4.54
N TYR A 117 -5.13 25.45 -3.37
CA TYR A 117 -5.48 26.04 -2.09
C TYR A 117 -4.24 26.51 -1.32
N GLY A 118 -4.47 27.37 -0.31
CA GLY A 118 -3.44 27.65 0.71
C GLY A 118 -2.95 26.35 1.35
N TYR A 119 -1.90 26.36 2.16
CA TYR A 119 -1.45 25.12 2.80
C TYR A 119 -0.82 25.39 4.17
N ILE A 120 -0.84 24.36 5.01
CA ILE A 120 -0.35 24.44 6.38
C ILE A 120 0.75 23.40 6.54
N CYS A 121 1.96 23.85 6.81
CA CYS A 121 3.07 22.98 7.17
C CYS A 121 3.15 22.81 8.68
N GLU A 122 3.54 21.62 9.12
CA GLU A 122 3.80 21.29 10.51
C GLU A 122 5.20 20.69 10.68
N LYS A 123 5.83 20.95 11.82
CA LYS A 123 7.00 20.20 12.29
C LYS A 123 7.04 20.19 13.81
N MET A 124 7.80 19.24 14.38
CA MET A 124 8.09 19.27 15.81
C MET A 124 8.99 20.46 16.17
N GLY A 125 8.61 21.17 17.24
CA GLY A 125 9.40 22.24 17.85
C GLY A 125 10.69 21.73 18.50
N LYS A 126 11.62 22.64 18.80
CA LYS A 126 12.90 22.30 19.43
C LYS A 126 12.71 21.87 20.90
N VAL A 127 12.64 20.56 21.16
CA VAL A 127 12.92 20.00 22.50
C VAL A 127 13.74 18.71 22.37
N THR A 128 14.81 18.65 23.15
CA THR A 128 15.65 17.49 23.39
C THR A 128 14.83 16.33 23.98
N PRO A 129 15.04 15.07 23.55
CA PRO A 129 14.27 13.95 24.07
C PRO A 129 14.51 13.81 25.58
N LYS A 130 13.45 13.92 26.39
CA LYS A 130 13.49 13.41 27.76
C LYS A 130 13.58 11.88 27.67
N PRO A 131 14.55 11.22 28.33
CA PRO A 131 14.68 9.78 28.25
C PRO A 131 13.38 9.13 28.75
N THR A 132 12.74 8.35 27.88
CA THR A 132 11.68 7.44 28.29
C THR A 132 12.27 6.49 29.33
N PRO A 133 11.63 6.30 30.51
CA PRO A 133 12.10 5.33 31.48
C PRO A 133 12.21 3.97 30.80
N ALA A 134 13.38 3.35 30.90
CA ALA A 134 13.58 1.98 30.46
C ALA A 134 12.53 1.10 31.14
N VAL A 135 11.69 0.42 30.35
CA VAL A 135 10.80 -0.61 30.84
C VAL A 135 11.68 -1.71 31.44
N THR A 136 11.67 -1.80 32.76
CA THR A 136 12.36 -2.85 33.50
C THR A 136 11.79 -4.20 33.09
N SER A 137 12.70 -5.08 32.66
CA SER A 137 12.47 -6.50 32.39
C SER A 137 11.66 -7.17 33.52
N PRO A 138 10.73 -8.11 33.24
CA PRO A 138 9.88 -8.68 34.28
C PRO A 138 10.67 -9.41 35.37
N ALA A 139 10.16 -9.29 36.59
CA ALA A 139 10.57 -10.03 37.77
C ALA A 139 10.69 -11.55 37.52
N HIS A 140 11.56 -12.19 38.30
CA HIS A 140 11.84 -13.63 38.33
C HIS A 140 10.54 -14.46 38.27
N VAL A 141 10.32 -15.19 37.17
CA VAL A 141 9.17 -16.08 37.00
C VAL A 141 9.38 -17.32 37.87
N PRO A 142 8.46 -17.68 38.79
CA PRO A 142 8.59 -18.88 39.60
C PRO A 142 8.70 -20.14 38.74
N GLY A 143 9.57 -21.08 39.13
CA GLY A 143 9.77 -22.35 38.42
C GLY A 143 8.44 -23.10 38.20
N GLY A 144 8.21 -23.53 36.95
CA GLY A 144 6.99 -24.25 36.55
C GLY A 144 5.84 -23.38 36.04
N LYS A 145 6.01 -22.05 35.97
CA LYS A 145 5.04 -21.12 35.35
C LYS A 145 5.65 -20.39 34.17
N THR A 146 4.84 -20.04 33.18
CA THR A 146 5.23 -19.21 32.04
C THR A 146 4.14 -18.20 31.70
N TRP A 147 4.51 -17.04 31.17
CA TRP A 147 3.54 -16.08 30.66
C TRP A 147 2.81 -16.68 29.45
N GLY A 148 1.48 -16.69 29.48
CA GLY A 148 0.66 -17.28 28.44
C GLY A 148 -0.80 -16.81 28.48
N CYS A 149 -1.58 -17.29 27.52
CA CYS A 149 -2.93 -16.77 27.27
C CYS A 149 -4.09 -17.64 27.79
N GLY A 150 -3.77 -18.81 28.36
CA GLY A 150 -4.78 -19.79 28.74
C GLY A 150 -5.50 -20.39 27.53
N ARG A 151 -6.43 -21.31 27.81
CA ARG A 151 -7.15 -22.06 26.76
C ARG A 151 -8.06 -21.14 25.93
N GLY A 152 -7.98 -21.26 24.61
CA GLY A 152 -8.89 -20.56 23.68
C GLY A 152 -8.46 -19.15 23.28
N TRP A 153 -7.33 -18.66 23.78
CA TRP A 153 -6.73 -17.39 23.38
C TRP A 153 -5.48 -17.62 22.52
N ARG A 154 -5.07 -16.62 21.75
CA ARG A 154 -3.88 -16.62 20.91
C ARG A 154 -2.94 -15.52 21.38
N GLY A 155 -1.65 -15.81 21.53
CA GLY A 155 -0.68 -14.84 22.00
C GLY A 155 -0.06 -14.05 20.86
N PHE A 156 0.09 -12.75 21.04
CA PHE A 156 0.90 -11.87 20.18
C PHE A 156 1.44 -10.72 21.01
N SER A 157 2.75 -10.47 20.91
CA SER A 157 3.41 -9.35 21.55
C SER A 157 3.14 -9.15 23.07
N GLY A 158 3.22 -10.23 23.85
CA GLY A 158 2.94 -10.18 25.29
C GLY A 158 1.45 -10.01 25.67
N GLN A 159 0.58 -9.98 24.66
CA GLN A 159 -0.87 -9.86 24.79
C GLN A 159 -1.56 -11.13 24.28
N CYS A 160 -2.84 -11.27 24.60
CA CYS A 160 -3.68 -12.42 24.35
C CYS A 160 -4.97 -11.98 23.69
N TYR A 161 -5.31 -12.65 22.60
CA TYR A 161 -6.42 -12.29 21.73
C TYR A 161 -7.39 -13.44 21.57
N GLN A 162 -8.67 -13.14 21.43
CA GLN A 162 -9.68 -14.16 21.20
C GLN A 162 -10.75 -13.64 20.26
N PHE A 163 -10.83 -14.27 19.08
CA PHE A 163 -11.93 -14.12 18.16
C PHE A 163 -13.18 -14.82 18.70
N SER A 164 -14.34 -14.21 18.56
CA SER A 164 -15.63 -14.78 18.94
C SER A 164 -16.68 -14.45 17.89
N GLY A 165 -17.20 -15.49 17.22
CA GLY A 165 -18.31 -15.36 16.29
C GLY A 165 -19.64 -15.28 17.04
N LEU A 166 -20.44 -14.25 16.75
CA LEU A 166 -21.79 -14.05 17.26
C LEU A 166 -22.57 -13.21 16.25
N ASN A 167 -23.62 -13.78 15.64
CA ASN A 167 -24.41 -13.07 14.64
C ASN A 167 -25.14 -11.87 15.24
N ASN A 168 -25.09 -10.72 14.54
CA ASN A 168 -25.77 -9.47 14.93
C ASN A 168 -25.39 -9.00 16.35
N VAL A 169 -24.13 -9.24 16.74
CA VAL A 169 -23.60 -8.73 18.01
C VAL A 169 -23.48 -7.21 17.92
N LYS A 170 -24.01 -6.49 18.91
CA LYS A 170 -23.83 -5.03 19.03
C LYS A 170 -22.49 -4.70 19.66
N TRP A 171 -21.91 -3.55 19.36
CA TRP A 171 -20.58 -3.17 19.89
C TRP A 171 -20.55 -3.17 21.43
N GLN A 172 -21.56 -2.57 22.07
CA GLN A 172 -21.66 -2.54 23.53
C GLN A 172 -21.81 -3.94 24.14
N GLN A 173 -22.50 -4.86 23.45
CA GLN A 173 -22.62 -6.25 23.88
C GLN A 173 -21.26 -6.95 23.79
N ALA A 174 -20.52 -6.75 22.71
CA ALA A 174 -19.17 -7.29 22.53
C ALA A 174 -18.21 -6.78 23.61
N ARG A 175 -18.25 -5.49 23.94
CA ARG A 175 -17.48 -4.87 25.03
C ARG A 175 -17.77 -5.54 26.38
N VAL A 176 -19.04 -5.75 26.72
CA VAL A 176 -19.44 -6.44 27.96
C VAL A 176 -18.91 -7.87 27.98
N ILE A 177 -19.00 -8.61 26.86
CA ILE A 177 -18.51 -9.99 26.78
C ILE A 177 -16.99 -10.04 26.96
N CYS A 178 -16.23 -9.12 26.38
CA CYS A 178 -14.78 -9.04 26.63
C CYS A 178 -14.49 -8.71 28.10
N GLY A 179 -15.23 -7.77 28.70
CA GLY A 179 -15.11 -7.41 30.12
C GLY A 179 -15.34 -8.60 31.05
N GLN A 180 -16.35 -9.43 30.79
CA GLN A 180 -16.62 -10.67 31.52
C GLN A 180 -15.47 -11.69 31.45
N ARG A 181 -14.59 -11.56 30.44
CA ARG A 181 -13.40 -12.42 30.25
C ARG A 181 -12.11 -11.79 30.79
N ALA A 182 -12.24 -10.74 31.60
CA ALA A 182 -11.15 -9.89 32.08
C ALA A 182 -10.26 -9.40 30.92
N ALA A 183 -10.92 -8.93 29.86
CA ALA A 183 -10.33 -8.42 28.64
C ALA A 183 -11.08 -7.17 28.18
N SER A 184 -10.51 -6.46 27.21
CA SER A 184 -11.18 -5.38 26.48
C SER A 184 -11.46 -5.82 25.06
N LEU A 185 -12.28 -5.08 24.31
CA LEU A 185 -12.25 -5.19 22.86
C LEU A 185 -10.83 -4.84 22.37
N VAL A 186 -10.40 -5.48 21.28
CA VAL A 186 -9.01 -5.38 20.82
C VAL A 186 -8.64 -3.95 20.45
N SER A 187 -7.54 -3.47 21.02
CA SER A 187 -6.79 -2.30 20.57
C SER A 187 -5.66 -2.72 19.64
N VAL A 188 -5.38 -1.94 18.59
CA VAL A 188 -4.38 -2.23 17.56
C VAL A 188 -3.42 -1.05 17.43
N HIS A 189 -2.13 -1.29 17.66
CA HIS A 189 -1.12 -0.22 17.76
C HIS A 189 -0.04 -0.28 16.69
N THR A 190 -0.02 -1.34 15.88
CA THR A 190 0.98 -1.53 14.81
C THR A 190 0.38 -2.34 13.67
N ASP A 191 0.97 -2.19 12.48
CA ASP A 191 0.64 -3.03 11.32
C ASP A 191 0.82 -4.53 11.59
N ALA A 192 1.89 -4.92 12.29
CA ALA A 192 2.11 -6.31 12.68
C ALA A 192 1.00 -6.86 13.59
N GLU A 193 0.48 -6.03 14.50
CA GLU A 193 -0.66 -6.38 15.35
C GLU A 193 -1.95 -6.46 14.52
N ASN A 194 -2.19 -5.53 13.59
CA ASN A 194 -3.34 -5.56 12.70
C ASN A 194 -3.38 -6.86 11.87
N LYS A 195 -2.22 -7.20 11.29
CA LYS A 195 -1.96 -8.44 10.57
C LYS A 195 -2.23 -9.68 11.41
N PHE A 196 -1.77 -9.67 12.66
CA PHE A 196 -2.08 -10.75 13.58
C PHE A 196 -3.59 -10.83 13.91
N VAL A 197 -4.25 -9.70 14.16
CA VAL A 197 -5.67 -9.65 14.55
C VAL A 197 -6.57 -10.21 13.45
N PHE A 198 -6.40 -9.81 12.19
CA PHE A 198 -7.21 -10.38 11.11
C PHE A 198 -6.83 -11.84 10.79
N SER A 199 -5.62 -12.29 11.12
CA SER A 199 -5.24 -13.71 10.99
C SER A 199 -6.03 -14.65 11.91
N LEU A 200 -6.71 -14.11 12.94
CA LEU A 200 -7.55 -14.87 13.85
C LEU A 200 -8.88 -15.32 13.21
N PHE A 201 -9.24 -14.76 12.06
CA PHE A 201 -10.48 -15.05 11.39
C PHE A 201 -10.51 -16.49 10.85
N PRO A 202 -11.63 -17.23 11.01
CA PRO A 202 -11.77 -18.55 10.41
C PRO A 202 -11.70 -18.51 8.88
N LYS A 203 -11.18 -19.58 8.26
CA LYS A 203 -11.15 -19.71 6.79
C LYS A 203 -12.57 -19.61 6.23
N GLY A 204 -12.78 -18.75 5.24
CA GLY A 204 -14.09 -18.52 4.61
C GLY A 204 -15.03 -17.61 5.40
N PHE A 205 -14.58 -17.02 6.51
CA PHE A 205 -15.34 -15.97 7.19
C PHE A 205 -15.37 -14.72 6.32
N ASN A 206 -16.55 -14.31 5.86
CA ASN A 206 -16.76 -13.15 5.01
C ASN A 206 -17.72 -12.16 5.70
N ALA A 207 -17.24 -11.54 6.77
CA ALA A 207 -17.94 -10.51 7.54
C ALA A 207 -16.93 -9.73 8.39
N TYR A 208 -17.41 -8.70 9.07
CA TYR A 208 -16.64 -7.88 9.99
C TYR A 208 -16.68 -8.42 11.44
N ALA A 209 -15.67 -8.02 12.22
CA ALA A 209 -15.62 -8.22 13.66
C ALA A 209 -15.42 -6.89 14.39
N TRP A 210 -16.13 -6.65 15.51
CA TRP A 210 -15.91 -5.46 16.31
C TRP A 210 -14.50 -5.41 16.92
N ILE A 211 -13.90 -4.22 16.84
CA ILE A 211 -12.68 -3.84 17.58
C ILE A 211 -12.99 -2.76 18.61
N GLY A 212 -12.01 -2.37 19.41
CA GLY A 212 -12.22 -1.46 20.54
C GLY A 212 -12.24 0.03 20.19
N LEU A 213 -11.98 0.41 18.94
CA LEU A 213 -11.91 1.81 18.52
C LEU A 213 -13.34 2.37 18.40
N ASN A 214 -13.56 3.55 18.96
CA ASN A 214 -14.86 4.24 19.01
C ASN A 214 -14.66 5.73 19.34
N ASP A 215 -15.58 6.59 18.96
CA ASP A 215 -15.58 8.02 19.31
C ASP A 215 -16.79 8.43 20.18
N LEU A 216 -17.41 7.45 20.85
CA LEU A 216 -18.55 7.61 21.77
C LEU A 216 -18.35 8.65 22.89
N LEU A 217 -17.11 8.92 23.28
CA LEU A 217 -16.79 9.93 24.30
C LEU A 217 -16.78 11.35 23.74
N GLN A 218 -16.33 11.49 22.50
CA GLN A 218 -16.15 12.76 21.82
C GLN A 218 -16.24 12.51 20.32
N GLU A 219 -17.37 12.90 19.73
CA GLU A 219 -17.65 12.79 18.30
C GLU A 219 -16.45 13.25 17.46
N GLY A 220 -16.07 12.44 16.48
CA GLY A 220 -14.92 12.68 15.62
C GLY A 220 -13.57 12.47 16.29
N SER A 221 -13.49 12.03 17.56
CA SER A 221 -12.23 11.71 18.23
C SER A 221 -12.21 10.26 18.69
N PHE A 222 -11.63 9.40 17.85
CA PHE A 222 -11.54 7.98 18.16
C PHE A 222 -10.59 7.71 19.33
N SER A 223 -11.03 6.80 20.20
CA SER A 223 -10.30 6.32 21.37
C SER A 223 -10.49 4.82 21.52
N TRP A 224 -9.47 4.14 22.05
CA TRP A 224 -9.60 2.72 22.36
C TRP A 224 -10.41 2.53 23.65
N SER A 225 -11.34 1.58 23.63
CA SER A 225 -12.16 1.22 24.81
C SER A 225 -11.36 0.72 26.03
N ASP A 226 -10.07 0.38 25.84
CA ASP A 226 -9.14 -0.01 26.90
C ASP A 226 -8.26 1.16 27.40
N THR A 227 -8.55 2.39 26.98
CA THR A 227 -7.85 3.64 27.32
C THR A 227 -6.42 3.77 26.79
N SER A 228 -5.97 2.84 25.95
CA SER A 228 -4.69 2.97 25.27
C SER A 228 -4.73 4.09 24.22
N ALA A 229 -3.56 4.66 23.91
CA ALA A 229 -3.45 5.71 22.91
C ALA A 229 -3.66 5.16 21.49
N VAL A 230 -4.30 5.96 20.63
CA VAL A 230 -4.42 5.66 19.20
C VAL A 230 -3.09 6.01 18.54
N THR A 231 -2.31 4.99 18.17
CA THR A 231 -0.98 5.14 17.55
C THR A 231 -0.92 4.56 16.14
N TYR A 232 -2.01 3.94 15.68
CA TYR A 232 -2.09 3.26 14.40
C TYR A 232 -3.55 3.19 13.94
N THR A 233 -3.78 3.34 12.65
CA THR A 233 -5.08 3.20 11.98
C THR A 233 -4.92 2.46 10.65
N HIS A 234 -5.93 1.70 10.24
CA HIS A 234 -5.91 0.94 8.98
C HIS A 234 -7.32 0.80 8.41
N TRP A 235 -7.85 1.91 7.91
CA TRP A 235 -9.21 2.02 7.39
C TRP A 235 -9.40 1.20 6.10
N ASN A 236 -10.64 1.06 5.63
CA ASN A 236 -10.96 0.57 4.29
C ASN A 236 -11.13 1.77 3.37
N ASN A 237 -11.20 1.53 2.06
CA ASN A 237 -11.47 2.59 1.10
C ASN A 237 -12.63 3.49 1.55
N HIS A 238 -12.40 4.80 1.51
CA HIS A 238 -13.38 5.83 1.89
C HIS A 238 -13.88 5.77 3.34
N GLU A 239 -13.20 5.04 4.22
CA GLU A 239 -13.45 5.06 5.65
C GLU A 239 -12.35 5.86 6.37
N PRO A 240 -12.66 6.50 7.51
CA PRO A 240 -13.98 6.58 8.12
C PRO A 240 -14.83 7.72 7.54
N ASN A 241 -16.11 7.45 7.29
CA ASN A 241 -17.03 8.41 6.64
C ASN A 241 -18.14 8.95 7.57
N ASN A 242 -18.28 8.41 8.77
CA ASN A 242 -19.27 8.80 9.77
C ASN A 242 -20.73 8.85 9.23
N ILE A 243 -21.10 7.94 8.32
CA ILE A 243 -22.42 7.95 7.66
C ILE A 243 -23.56 7.65 8.64
N ASN A 244 -24.32 8.70 8.99
CA ASN A 244 -25.40 8.65 9.98
C ASN A 244 -24.93 8.38 11.43
N ASN A 245 -23.82 8.99 11.86
CA ASN A 245 -23.27 8.89 13.22
C ASN A 245 -22.79 7.46 13.54
N GLU A 246 -21.67 7.08 12.92
CA GLU A 246 -21.10 5.74 13.00
C GLU A 246 -19.98 5.66 14.04
N ASP A 247 -20.35 5.51 15.31
CA ASP A 247 -19.38 5.76 16.37
C ASP A 247 -18.46 4.57 16.73
N CYS A 248 -18.60 3.42 16.07
CA CYS A 248 -17.98 2.16 16.48
C CYS A 248 -17.27 1.44 15.34
N VAL A 249 -16.04 0.96 15.56
CA VAL A 249 -15.22 0.45 14.45
C VAL A 249 -15.20 -1.08 14.39
N ALA A 250 -15.29 -1.62 13.17
CA ALA A 250 -15.14 -3.04 12.89
C ALA A 250 -14.01 -3.31 11.89
N ILE A 251 -13.31 -4.44 12.07
CA ILE A 251 -12.24 -4.92 11.18
C ILE A 251 -12.75 -6.02 10.25
N SER A 252 -12.35 -5.97 8.99
CA SER A 252 -12.66 -6.98 7.97
C SER A 252 -11.72 -8.20 8.06
N ASN A 253 -12.06 -9.27 7.35
CA ASN A 253 -11.20 -10.44 7.17
C ASN A 253 -9.93 -10.18 6.33
N HIS A 254 -9.76 -8.96 5.80
CA HIS A 254 -8.58 -8.51 5.05
C HIS A 254 -7.75 -7.48 5.83
N GLY A 255 -8.19 -7.09 7.04
CA GLY A 255 -7.46 -6.19 7.94
C GLY A 255 -7.86 -4.72 7.88
N GLY A 256 -8.65 -4.30 6.89
CA GLY A 256 -9.17 -2.92 6.79
C GLY A 256 -10.37 -2.65 7.69
N TRP A 257 -10.49 -1.42 8.18
CA TRP A 257 -11.44 -1.01 9.20
C TRP A 257 -12.57 -0.14 8.63
N ASN A 258 -13.75 -0.20 9.21
CA ASN A 258 -14.87 0.65 8.85
C ASN A 258 -15.58 1.10 10.14
N ASP A 259 -15.88 2.40 10.25
CA ASP A 259 -16.70 2.95 11.31
C ASP A 259 -18.17 2.67 10.97
N ASN A 260 -18.84 1.98 11.90
CA ASN A 260 -20.21 1.54 11.76
C ASN A 260 -21.04 2.11 12.91
N LYS A 261 -22.35 2.24 12.69
CA LYS A 261 -23.29 2.35 13.80
C LYS A 261 -23.02 1.24 14.82
N CYS A 262 -22.89 1.60 16.10
CA CYS A 262 -22.67 0.64 17.19
C CYS A 262 -23.75 -0.46 17.30
N THR A 263 -24.90 -0.26 16.64
CA THR A 263 -26.04 -1.18 16.58
C THR A 263 -26.20 -1.89 15.23
N ALA A 264 -25.23 -1.74 14.31
CA ALA A 264 -25.26 -2.27 12.96
C ALA A 264 -25.60 -3.77 12.93
N THR A 265 -26.56 -4.12 12.07
CA THR A 265 -26.96 -5.50 11.80
C THR A 265 -26.13 -6.01 10.62
N GLY A 266 -25.24 -6.96 10.83
CA GLY A 266 -24.31 -7.44 9.79
C GLY A 266 -22.91 -7.77 10.31
N ILE A 267 -22.54 -7.23 11.47
CA ILE A 267 -21.31 -7.59 12.18
C ILE A 267 -21.54 -8.94 12.89
N LYS A 268 -20.67 -9.92 12.59
CA LYS A 268 -20.87 -11.33 12.99
C LYS A 268 -19.84 -11.83 13.99
N ALA A 269 -18.96 -10.95 14.46
CA ALA A 269 -17.91 -11.31 15.40
C ALA A 269 -17.40 -10.11 16.21
N PHE A 270 -16.54 -10.41 17.16
CA PHE A 270 -15.74 -9.42 17.89
C PHE A 270 -14.45 -10.08 18.37
N ILE A 271 -13.46 -9.25 18.70
CA ILE A 271 -12.15 -9.71 19.14
C ILE A 271 -11.82 -9.07 20.48
N CYS A 272 -11.48 -9.89 21.47
CA CYS A 272 -11.03 -9.42 22.78
C CYS A 272 -9.50 -9.44 22.88
N LYS A 273 -8.92 -8.53 23.67
CA LYS A 273 -7.49 -8.43 24.00
C LYS A 273 -7.27 -8.29 25.51
N LYS A 274 -6.25 -8.97 26.03
CA LYS A 274 -5.77 -8.82 27.42
C LYS A 274 -4.28 -9.13 27.54
N ALA A 275 -3.62 -8.67 28.59
CA ALA A 275 -2.24 -9.04 28.87
C ALA A 275 -2.09 -10.55 29.11
N MET A 276 -0.92 -11.11 28.73
CA MET A 276 -0.55 -12.46 29.18
C MET A 276 -0.58 -12.54 30.71
N SER A 277 -0.90 -13.72 31.22
CA SER A 277 -0.88 -14.02 32.65
C SER A 277 0.04 -15.21 32.92
N LEU A 278 0.48 -15.39 34.16
CA LEU A 278 1.24 -16.59 34.55
C LEU A 278 0.35 -17.83 34.43
N GLN A 279 0.70 -18.72 33.51
CA GLN A 279 0.03 -19.99 33.23
C GLN A 279 0.92 -21.17 33.60
N ASN A 280 0.30 -22.34 33.81
CA ASN A 280 1.03 -23.60 33.91
C ASN A 280 1.45 -24.06 32.51
N THR A 281 2.67 -24.58 32.37
CA THR A 281 3.31 -24.89 31.07
C THR A 281 2.54 -25.89 30.19
N ALA A 282 1.55 -26.59 30.73
CA ALA A 282 0.79 -27.66 30.07
C ALA A 282 -0.36 -27.20 29.14
N ASP A 283 -0.81 -25.93 29.20
CA ASP A 283 -2.07 -25.48 28.56
C ASP A 283 -1.93 -24.76 27.20
N ILE A 284 -0.76 -24.77 26.58
CA ILE A 284 -0.48 -23.95 25.38
C ILE A 284 -1.03 -24.61 24.10
N ALA A 285 -2.25 -24.22 23.69
CA ALA A 285 -2.92 -24.72 22.48
C ALA A 285 -2.10 -24.53 21.18
N ILE A 286 -1.24 -23.51 21.09
CA ILE A 286 -0.36 -23.27 19.93
C ILE A 286 0.76 -24.33 19.83
N ARG A 287 1.15 -24.99 20.92
CA ARG A 287 2.16 -26.07 20.90
C ARG A 287 1.56 -27.46 20.71
N LYS A 288 0.24 -27.60 20.82
CA LYS A 288 -0.45 -28.89 20.67
C LYS A 288 -0.18 -29.48 19.29
N GLY A 289 0.33 -30.72 19.23
CA GLY A 289 0.65 -31.39 17.97
C GLY A 289 1.98 -30.97 17.34
N CYS A 290 2.78 -30.12 18.01
CA CYS A 290 4.11 -29.74 17.56
C CYS A 290 5.20 -30.37 18.42
N THR A 291 6.25 -30.88 17.77
CA THR A 291 7.44 -31.44 18.43
C THR A 291 8.50 -30.35 18.64
N ALA A 292 9.49 -30.63 19.50
CA ALA A 292 10.71 -29.83 19.67
C ALA A 292 10.52 -28.33 19.95
N GLY A 293 9.40 -27.94 20.59
CA GLY A 293 9.13 -26.54 20.93
C GLY A 293 8.64 -25.68 19.77
N GLY A 294 8.22 -26.27 18.65
CA GLY A 294 7.60 -25.57 17.53
C GLY A 294 6.24 -24.94 17.87
N LEU A 295 5.87 -23.91 17.10
CA LEU A 295 4.61 -23.18 17.23
C LEU A 295 3.68 -23.52 16.07
N GLY A 296 2.47 -23.95 16.40
CA GLY A 296 1.52 -24.50 15.45
C GLY A 296 0.54 -23.47 14.91
N PHE A 297 0.55 -23.27 13.59
CA PHE A 297 -0.45 -22.50 12.86
C PHE A 297 -1.10 -23.37 11.79
N ARG A 298 -2.43 -23.45 11.82
CA ARG A 298 -3.22 -24.41 11.02
C ARG A 298 -2.64 -25.83 11.21
N ALA A 299 -2.34 -26.52 10.12
CA ALA A 299 -1.81 -27.88 10.10
C ALA A 299 -0.27 -27.95 10.11
N GLN A 300 0.41 -26.82 10.29
CA GLN A 300 1.87 -26.74 10.27
C GLN A 300 2.42 -26.31 11.63
N CYS A 301 3.65 -26.76 11.92
CA CYS A 301 4.47 -26.34 13.05
C CYS A 301 5.70 -25.60 12.54
N TYR A 302 5.98 -24.42 13.10
CA TYR A 302 7.13 -23.61 12.75
C TYR A 302 8.17 -23.66 13.87
N LEU A 303 9.39 -24.04 13.52
CA LEU A 303 10.52 -24.19 14.44
C LEU A 303 11.62 -23.18 14.09
N TYR A 304 11.89 -22.26 15.00
CA TYR A 304 12.88 -21.18 14.85
C TYR A 304 14.24 -21.64 15.40
N ILE A 305 15.21 -21.88 14.53
CA ILE A 305 16.53 -22.36 14.90
C ILE A 305 17.53 -21.21 14.83
N ALA A 306 17.88 -20.66 16.00
CA ALA A 306 18.81 -19.54 16.12
C ALA A 306 20.29 -19.98 16.01
N SER A 307 20.61 -21.19 16.50
CA SER A 307 21.98 -21.73 16.54
C SER A 307 21.96 -23.27 16.47
N PRO A 308 22.97 -23.91 15.84
CA PRO A 308 24.03 -23.28 15.05
C PRO A 308 23.49 -22.70 13.75
N THR A 309 24.04 -21.56 13.32
CA THR A 309 23.70 -20.94 12.03
C THR A 309 24.21 -21.78 10.86
N LYS A 310 23.44 -21.88 9.78
CA LYS A 310 23.72 -22.76 8.64
C LYS A 310 23.60 -22.04 7.30
N THR A 311 24.26 -22.59 6.27
CA THR A 311 23.98 -22.23 4.88
C THR A 311 22.54 -22.62 4.53
N TRP A 312 21.96 -22.03 3.48
CA TRP A 312 20.58 -22.34 3.09
C TRP A 312 20.40 -23.85 2.81
N THR A 313 21.35 -24.45 2.10
CA THR A 313 21.32 -25.89 1.77
C THR A 313 21.41 -26.76 3.02
N ASP A 314 22.29 -26.42 3.96
CA ASP A 314 22.44 -27.17 5.21
C ASP A 314 21.23 -27.00 6.13
N ALA A 315 20.62 -25.81 6.13
CA ALA A 315 19.39 -25.53 6.85
C ALA A 315 18.21 -26.34 6.27
N GLN A 316 18.07 -26.40 4.95
CA GLN A 316 17.07 -27.25 4.30
C GLN A 316 17.26 -28.73 4.61
N ASN A 317 18.50 -29.22 4.58
CA ASN A 317 18.82 -30.59 4.97
C ASN A 317 18.54 -30.85 6.46
N ASP A 318 18.71 -29.85 7.33
CA ASP A 318 18.35 -29.93 8.75
C ASP A 318 16.83 -30.05 8.94
N CYS A 319 16.05 -29.23 8.25
CA CYS A 319 14.59 -29.33 8.28
C CYS A 319 14.10 -30.67 7.73
N LYS A 320 14.70 -31.17 6.64
CA LYS A 320 14.37 -32.51 6.08
C LYS A 320 14.65 -33.65 7.06
N ARG A 321 15.78 -33.59 7.79
CA ARG A 321 16.08 -34.57 8.86
C ARG A 321 15.06 -34.55 10.00
N ARG A 322 14.32 -33.44 10.15
CA ARG A 322 13.22 -33.30 11.11
C ARG A 322 11.85 -33.62 10.48
N HIS A 323 11.80 -34.22 9.30
CA HIS A 323 10.58 -34.51 8.54
C HIS A 323 9.80 -33.25 8.12
N GLY A 324 10.51 -32.16 7.85
CA GLY A 324 9.94 -30.89 7.41
C GLY A 324 10.72 -30.29 6.23
N ASN A 325 10.48 -29.02 5.96
CA ASN A 325 11.25 -28.20 5.02
C ASN A 325 11.57 -26.85 5.66
N LEU A 326 12.42 -26.04 5.06
CA LEU A 326 12.44 -24.61 5.35
C LEU A 326 11.05 -24.03 5.09
N ALA A 327 10.64 -23.09 5.93
CA ALA A 327 9.28 -22.58 5.97
C ALA A 327 8.82 -21.98 4.63
N THR A 328 7.62 -22.37 4.21
CA THR A 328 6.93 -21.80 3.06
C THR A 328 5.92 -20.75 3.55
N ILE A 329 6.07 -19.53 3.07
CA ILE A 329 5.29 -18.37 3.51
C ILE A 329 4.42 -17.89 2.33
N ASN A 330 3.38 -18.65 2.01
CA ASN A 330 2.60 -18.46 0.79
C ASN A 330 1.24 -17.75 1.00
N ASP A 331 1.02 -17.18 2.19
CA ASP A 331 -0.16 -16.36 2.45
C ASP A 331 0.11 -15.34 3.57
N ARG A 332 -0.57 -14.20 3.49
CA ARG A 332 -0.42 -13.09 4.45
C ARG A 332 -0.63 -13.48 5.92
N ASN A 333 -1.44 -14.50 6.21
CA ASN A 333 -1.66 -14.98 7.57
C ASN A 333 -0.46 -15.81 8.07
N ILE A 334 0.17 -16.59 7.20
CA ILE A 334 1.42 -17.31 7.55
C ILE A 334 2.54 -16.28 7.75
N GLN A 335 2.65 -15.29 6.86
CA GLN A 335 3.58 -14.17 7.00
C GLN A 335 3.40 -13.50 8.37
N ALA A 336 2.18 -13.05 8.68
CA ALA A 336 1.86 -12.44 9.97
C ALA A 336 2.22 -13.34 11.17
N PHE A 337 1.85 -14.62 11.11
CA PHE A 337 2.13 -15.58 12.17
C PHE A 337 3.63 -15.78 12.39
N VAL A 338 4.41 -15.91 11.32
CA VAL A 338 5.84 -16.17 11.40
C VAL A 338 6.62 -14.91 11.82
N SER A 339 6.27 -13.75 11.24
CA SER A 339 6.90 -12.47 11.58
C SER A 339 6.64 -12.05 13.03
N ALA A 340 5.46 -12.38 13.59
CA ALA A 340 5.13 -12.12 14.99
C ALA A 340 6.17 -12.66 15.99
N GLU A 341 6.73 -13.83 15.69
CA GLU A 341 7.74 -14.48 16.54
C GLU A 341 9.14 -13.90 16.37
N LEU A 342 9.40 -13.24 15.25
CA LEU A 342 10.70 -12.62 14.96
C LEU A 342 10.90 -11.30 15.70
N VAL A 343 9.82 -10.63 16.13
CA VAL A 343 9.88 -9.34 16.84
C VAL A 343 10.77 -9.39 18.09
N TYR A 344 10.81 -10.54 18.76
CA TYR A 344 11.56 -10.76 19.99
C TYR A 344 12.91 -11.46 19.77
N ARG A 345 13.27 -11.72 18.50
CA ARG A 345 14.44 -12.52 18.13
C ARG A 345 15.46 -11.62 17.44
N GLY A 346 16.67 -11.55 18.00
CA GLY A 346 17.81 -10.90 17.37
C GLY A 346 18.42 -11.74 16.24
N GLY A 347 19.47 -11.21 15.61
CA GLY A 347 20.21 -11.86 14.52
C GLY A 347 20.07 -11.11 13.20
N GLN A 348 20.80 -11.53 12.17
CA GLN A 348 20.78 -10.91 10.84
C GLN A 348 19.51 -11.23 10.02
N GLY A 349 18.76 -12.25 10.42
CA GLY A 349 17.59 -12.75 9.71
C GLY A 349 17.48 -14.26 9.84
N TYR A 350 16.37 -14.82 9.34
CA TYR A 350 16.09 -16.25 9.36
C TYR A 350 15.84 -16.78 7.94
N TRP A 351 16.60 -17.78 7.50
CA TRP A 351 16.32 -18.46 6.22
C TRP A 351 14.90 -18.99 6.18
N ILE A 352 14.22 -18.71 5.06
CA ILE A 352 12.96 -19.32 4.66
C ILE A 352 13.19 -20.18 3.40
N GLY A 353 12.17 -20.94 2.99
CA GLY A 353 12.29 -21.92 1.92
C GLY A 353 12.43 -21.33 0.51
N LEU A 354 12.47 -20.02 0.34
CA LEU A 354 12.52 -19.38 -0.97
C LEU A 354 13.96 -19.21 -1.47
N LYS A 355 14.18 -19.50 -2.75
CA LYS A 355 15.45 -19.26 -3.43
C LYS A 355 15.27 -18.93 -4.91
N ASN A 356 16.23 -18.21 -5.48
CA ASN A 356 16.39 -18.05 -6.91
C ASN A 356 17.53 -18.97 -7.40
N PRO A 357 17.25 -20.00 -8.21
CA PRO A 357 18.25 -20.98 -8.63
C PRO A 357 19.32 -20.44 -9.61
N GLY A 358 19.17 -19.25 -10.20
CA GLY A 358 20.11 -18.69 -11.19
C GLY A 358 20.20 -19.54 -12.49
N ALA A 359 21.22 -19.43 -13.34
CA ALA A 359 21.45 -18.35 -14.32
C ALA A 359 20.55 -18.43 -15.58
N HIS A 360 19.58 -19.36 -15.64
CA HIS A 360 18.67 -19.52 -16.80
C HIS A 360 17.20 -19.33 -16.45
N ASN A 361 16.85 -19.45 -15.16
CA ASN A 361 15.50 -19.30 -14.65
C ASN A 361 15.48 -18.20 -13.57
N LYS A 362 14.98 -17.01 -13.91
CA LYS A 362 14.83 -15.86 -13.01
C LYS A 362 13.65 -16.01 -12.02
N THR A 363 13.08 -17.21 -11.90
CA THR A 363 11.87 -17.46 -11.10
C THR A 363 12.25 -17.99 -9.72
N TYR A 364 11.82 -17.31 -8.66
CA TYR A 364 11.93 -17.77 -7.28
C TYR A 364 11.06 -19.02 -7.08
N THR A 365 11.54 -19.94 -6.26
CA THR A 365 10.85 -21.21 -6.00
C THR A 365 10.98 -21.59 -4.54
N TRP A 366 9.91 -22.12 -3.97
CA TRP A 366 9.94 -22.70 -2.65
C TRP A 366 10.76 -24.01 -2.64
N ALA A 367 11.30 -24.34 -1.48
CA ALA A 367 11.95 -25.63 -1.24
C ALA A 367 10.94 -26.80 -1.25
N THR A 368 9.66 -26.47 -1.06
CA THR A 368 8.49 -27.32 -1.27
C THR A 368 8.00 -27.27 -2.73
N ASN A 369 6.94 -27.99 -3.05
CA ASN A 369 6.29 -27.99 -4.37
C ASN A 369 5.15 -26.97 -4.51
N TYR A 370 4.99 -26.05 -3.56
CA TYR A 370 4.02 -24.95 -3.66
C TYR A 370 4.47 -23.91 -4.69
N ASP A 371 3.51 -23.34 -5.41
CA ASP A 371 3.70 -22.14 -6.23
C ASP A 371 3.97 -20.91 -5.32
N VAL A 372 4.51 -19.82 -5.86
CA VAL A 372 4.76 -18.60 -5.07
C VAL A 372 3.57 -17.65 -5.22
N ASP A 373 2.59 -17.79 -4.33
CA ASP A 373 1.34 -17.03 -4.38
C ASP A 373 1.42 -15.70 -3.62
N PHE A 374 2.42 -15.54 -2.75
CA PHE A 374 2.58 -14.38 -1.87
C PHE A 374 4.06 -14.04 -1.69
N THR A 375 4.37 -12.75 -1.64
CA THR A 375 5.70 -12.22 -1.32
C THR A 375 5.63 -11.02 -0.39
N SER A 376 6.69 -10.78 0.40
CA SER A 376 6.79 -9.63 1.31
C SER A 376 8.22 -9.09 1.31
N TRP A 377 8.68 -8.60 0.16
CA TRP A 377 10.05 -8.12 -0.05
C TRP A 377 10.40 -6.88 0.81
N SER A 378 11.68 -6.53 0.85
CA SER A 378 12.19 -5.29 1.45
C SER A 378 12.72 -4.37 0.37
N GLU A 379 12.97 -3.11 0.70
CA GLU A 379 13.57 -2.09 -0.19
C GLU A 379 14.87 -2.56 -0.88
N LYS A 380 15.56 -3.54 -0.29
CA LYS A 380 16.80 -4.10 -0.84
C LYS A 380 16.57 -5.08 -1.98
N HIS A 381 15.33 -5.46 -2.25
CA HIS A 381 14.97 -6.37 -3.32
C HIS A 381 14.83 -5.61 -4.63
N THR A 382 15.77 -5.85 -5.53
CA THR A 382 15.80 -5.27 -6.89
C THR A 382 15.12 -6.17 -7.92
N GLY A 383 14.95 -7.45 -7.61
CA GLY A 383 14.52 -8.47 -8.57
C GLY A 383 15.63 -8.92 -9.53
N ASN A 384 16.81 -8.29 -9.53
CA ASN A 384 17.94 -8.66 -10.39
C ASN A 384 18.86 -9.71 -9.81
N GLU A 385 18.62 -10.12 -8.58
CA GLU A 385 19.50 -11.02 -7.86
C GLU A 385 19.45 -12.42 -8.46
N GLN A 386 20.62 -12.99 -8.73
CA GLN A 386 20.75 -14.33 -9.30
C GLN A 386 21.48 -15.25 -8.32
N GLY A 387 21.05 -16.51 -8.25
CA GLY A 387 21.69 -17.51 -7.40
C GLY A 387 21.61 -17.14 -5.91
N THR A 388 20.55 -16.45 -5.50
CA THR A 388 20.34 -15.98 -4.13
C THR A 388 19.33 -16.85 -3.38
N CYS A 389 19.44 -16.79 -2.05
CA CYS A 389 18.53 -17.41 -1.11
C CYS A 389 17.90 -16.33 -0.25
N VAL A 390 16.72 -16.60 0.30
CA VAL A 390 15.89 -15.57 0.93
C VAL A 390 15.79 -15.79 2.43
N ALA A 391 16.01 -14.72 3.19
CA ALA A 391 15.81 -14.70 4.63
C ALA A 391 14.78 -13.63 5.02
N MET A 392 14.04 -13.92 6.08
CA MET A 392 13.13 -12.98 6.73
C MET A 392 13.91 -12.13 7.75
N THR A 393 13.77 -10.81 7.66
CA THR A 393 14.51 -9.87 8.50
C THR A 393 13.85 -9.70 9.87
N THR A 394 14.70 -9.41 10.87
CA THR A 394 14.33 -9.11 12.26
C THR A 394 14.40 -7.60 12.56
N GLY A 395 14.94 -6.81 11.63
CA GLY A 395 14.95 -5.34 11.70
C GLY A 395 13.55 -4.77 11.49
N ARG A 396 13.25 -3.57 11.99
CA ARG A 396 11.93 -2.95 11.82
C ARG A 396 11.84 -2.27 10.44
N PRO A 397 10.75 -2.46 9.67
CA PRO A 397 9.60 -3.34 9.94
C PRO A 397 9.96 -4.84 9.87
N VAL A 398 9.56 -5.59 10.90
CA VAL A 398 9.94 -7.01 11.07
C VAL A 398 9.19 -7.88 10.10
N GLY A 399 9.89 -8.85 9.49
CA GLY A 399 9.25 -9.85 8.64
C GLY A 399 9.45 -9.64 7.15
N LEU A 400 10.10 -8.56 6.72
CA LEU A 400 10.38 -8.36 5.30
C LEU A 400 11.42 -9.36 4.78
N TRP A 401 11.39 -9.64 3.48
CA TRP A 401 12.24 -10.64 2.85
C TRP A 401 13.42 -9.95 2.16
N THR A 402 14.61 -10.51 2.34
CA THR A 402 15.83 -9.97 1.73
C THR A 402 16.66 -11.10 1.13
N ASN A 403 17.30 -10.78 0.01
CA ASN A 403 18.19 -11.66 -0.72
C ASN A 403 19.58 -11.72 -0.09
N TYR A 404 20.11 -12.93 0.03
CA TYR A 404 21.46 -13.18 0.53
C TYR A 404 22.15 -14.26 -0.30
N LYS A 405 23.49 -14.30 -0.23
CA LYS A 405 24.26 -15.39 -0.84
C LYS A 405 23.89 -16.70 -0.12
N CYS A 406 23.57 -17.74 -0.88
CA CYS A 406 23.10 -19.02 -0.31
C CYS A 406 24.10 -19.71 0.64
N ASN A 407 25.38 -19.36 0.55
CA ASN A 407 26.45 -19.86 1.42
C ASN A 407 26.61 -19.04 2.73
N THR A 408 25.82 -17.99 2.94
CA THR A 408 25.84 -17.24 4.20
C THR A 408 25.28 -18.12 5.34
N HIS A 409 25.93 -18.10 6.50
CA HIS A 409 25.43 -18.80 7.68
C HIS A 409 24.41 -17.93 8.41
N MET A 410 23.16 -18.39 8.50
CA MET A 410 22.09 -17.68 9.22
C MET A 410 21.28 -18.61 10.11
N SER A 411 20.51 -18.00 11.02
CA SER A 411 19.39 -18.67 11.67
C SER A 411 18.34 -19.07 10.63
N TYR A 412 17.44 -20.00 10.94
CA TYR A 412 16.51 -20.54 9.95
C TYR A 412 15.21 -21.06 10.56
N ILE A 413 14.15 -21.12 9.76
CA ILE A 413 12.81 -21.56 10.20
C ILE A 413 12.44 -22.83 9.45
N CYS A 414 12.18 -23.90 10.19
CA CYS A 414 11.62 -25.13 9.62
C CYS A 414 10.09 -25.13 9.76
N GLU A 415 9.39 -25.57 8.72
CA GLU A 415 7.99 -26.01 8.79
C GLU A 415 7.90 -27.54 8.85
N LEU A 416 7.00 -28.04 9.70
CA LEU A 416 6.75 -29.47 9.91
C LEU A 416 5.25 -29.77 9.96
N PRO A 417 4.80 -30.97 9.57
CA PRO A 417 3.41 -31.37 9.78
C PRO A 417 3.03 -31.37 11.26
N ARG A 418 1.84 -30.84 11.57
CA ARG A 418 1.29 -30.79 12.93
C ARG A 418 0.43 -32.01 13.22
N THR A 419 0.81 -32.81 14.22
CA THR A 419 0.09 -34.04 14.59
C THR A 419 -1.34 -33.76 15.03
N GLY A 420 -2.32 -34.43 14.41
CA GLY A 420 -3.74 -34.31 14.73
C GLY A 420 -4.44 -33.11 14.07
N PHE A 421 -3.77 -32.42 13.15
CA PHE A 421 -4.32 -31.35 12.34
C PHE A 421 -4.11 -31.69 10.86
N THR A 422 -5.16 -31.58 10.05
CA THR A 422 -5.07 -31.81 8.61
C THR A 422 -5.07 -30.47 7.89
N THR A 423 -4.23 -30.35 6.86
CA THR A 423 -4.46 -29.32 5.84
C THR A 423 -5.83 -29.62 5.22
N PRO A 424 -6.70 -28.63 5.01
CA PRO A 424 -7.78 -28.84 4.05
C PRO A 424 -7.13 -29.33 2.76
N PRO A 425 -7.61 -30.41 2.14
CA PRO A 425 -7.05 -30.84 0.87
C PRO A 425 -7.02 -29.63 -0.08
N PRO A 426 -6.00 -29.49 -0.93
CA PRO A 426 -6.12 -28.62 -2.09
C PRO A 426 -7.46 -28.98 -2.71
N THR A 427 -8.34 -28.00 -2.89
CA THR A 427 -9.56 -28.23 -3.66
C THR A 427 -9.07 -28.92 -4.93
N PRO A 428 -9.51 -30.15 -5.24
CA PRO A 428 -9.10 -30.80 -6.48
C PRO A 428 -9.31 -29.77 -7.57
N PRO A 429 -8.36 -29.57 -8.51
CA PRO A 429 -8.59 -28.64 -9.60
C PRO A 429 -9.92 -29.08 -10.19
N THR A 430 -10.95 -28.24 -10.02
CA THR A 430 -12.26 -28.56 -10.55
C THR A 430 -11.96 -28.78 -12.02
N THR A 431 -12.18 -30.00 -12.50
CA THR A 431 -12.11 -30.34 -13.91
C THR A 431 -13.30 -29.69 -14.61
N THR A 432 -13.52 -28.40 -14.36
CA THR A 432 -14.27 -27.51 -15.21
C THR A 432 -13.52 -27.50 -16.52
N SER A 433 -14.18 -28.03 -17.56
CA SER A 433 -13.88 -27.74 -18.95
C SER A 433 -13.33 -26.31 -19.05
N ARG A 434 -12.12 -26.14 -19.60
CA ARG A 434 -11.48 -24.82 -19.72
C ARG A 434 -12.49 -23.84 -20.29
N LEU A 435 -13.03 -22.97 -19.44
CA LEU A 435 -13.99 -21.96 -19.86
C LEU A 435 -13.32 -21.12 -20.97
N PRO A 436 -14.04 -20.81 -22.06
CA PRO A 436 -13.45 -20.09 -23.18
C PRO A 436 -13.04 -18.69 -22.74
N CYS A 437 -12.04 -18.15 -23.43
CA CYS A 437 -11.72 -16.74 -23.31
C CYS A 437 -12.73 -15.88 -24.07
N PRO A 438 -12.93 -14.61 -23.66
CA PRO A 438 -13.68 -13.67 -24.46
C PRO A 438 -13.13 -13.60 -25.90
N ARG A 439 -13.99 -13.23 -26.84
CA ARG A 439 -13.63 -13.16 -28.26
C ARG A 439 -12.38 -12.25 -28.44
N HIS A 440 -11.40 -12.72 -29.19
CA HIS A 440 -10.10 -12.08 -29.46
C HIS A 440 -9.06 -12.13 -28.32
N TRP A 441 -9.42 -12.49 -27.09
CA TRP A 441 -8.46 -12.67 -26.00
C TRP A 441 -7.63 -13.95 -26.15
N ARG A 442 -6.40 -13.94 -25.65
CA ARG A 442 -5.48 -15.10 -25.72
C ARG A 442 -5.42 -15.81 -24.37
N GLY A 443 -5.72 -17.10 -24.36
CA GLY A 443 -5.77 -17.87 -23.11
C GLY A 443 -4.40 -18.41 -22.67
N TYR A 444 -4.01 -18.14 -21.43
CA TYR A 444 -2.87 -18.77 -20.76
C TYR A 444 -3.33 -19.37 -19.42
N ARG A 445 -3.15 -20.69 -19.23
CA ARG A 445 -3.61 -21.41 -18.02
C ARG A 445 -5.07 -21.12 -17.63
N ASN A 446 -5.34 -20.32 -16.60
CA ASN A 446 -6.69 -19.99 -16.11
C ASN A 446 -7.11 -18.54 -16.40
N ILE A 447 -6.26 -17.77 -17.10
CA ILE A 447 -6.51 -16.38 -17.46
C ILE A 447 -6.63 -16.21 -18.98
N CYS A 448 -7.17 -15.07 -19.35
CA CYS A 448 -7.24 -14.54 -20.70
C CYS A 448 -6.50 -13.20 -20.72
N ILE A 449 -5.68 -12.99 -21.75
CA ILE A 449 -4.79 -11.83 -21.87
C ILE A 449 -5.15 -11.06 -23.14
N MET A 450 -5.18 -9.73 -23.05
CA MET A 450 -5.44 -8.84 -24.18
C MET A 450 -4.55 -7.59 -24.10
N PRO A 451 -3.74 -7.31 -25.14
CA PRO A 451 -3.05 -6.04 -25.28
C PRO A 451 -4.01 -5.00 -25.88
N PHE A 452 -3.99 -3.79 -25.33
CA PHE A 452 -4.72 -2.64 -25.84
C PHE A 452 -3.73 -1.72 -26.56
N ASN A 453 -3.69 -1.86 -27.89
CA ASN A 453 -2.85 -1.03 -28.76
C ASN A 453 -3.65 0.22 -29.13
N LEU A 454 -3.28 1.34 -28.55
CA LEU A 454 -4.00 2.61 -28.68
C LEU A 454 -3.30 3.51 -29.69
N THR A 455 -4.06 4.44 -30.28
CA THR A 455 -3.45 5.53 -31.04
C THR A 455 -2.67 6.45 -30.08
N GLN A 456 -1.73 7.23 -30.60
CA GLN A 456 -0.85 8.07 -29.78
C GLN A 456 -1.63 8.96 -28.79
N SER A 457 -2.75 9.56 -29.24
CA SER A 457 -3.61 10.43 -28.43
C SER A 457 -4.42 9.69 -27.36
N ASP A 458 -4.72 8.41 -27.60
CA ASP A 458 -5.58 7.59 -26.73
C ASP A 458 -4.83 6.84 -25.64
N ARG A 459 -3.49 6.81 -25.69
CA ARG A 459 -2.66 6.14 -24.68
C ARG A 459 -2.96 6.66 -23.27
N LEU A 460 -2.82 5.77 -22.28
CA LEU A 460 -3.25 6.00 -20.90
C LEU A 460 -2.09 5.88 -19.91
N SER A 461 -2.18 6.60 -18.79
CA SER A 461 -1.31 6.42 -17.63
C SER A 461 -1.50 5.03 -17.01
N TRP A 462 -0.61 4.64 -16.09
CA TRP A 462 -0.71 3.34 -15.41
C TRP A 462 -2.03 3.20 -14.64
N MET A 463 -2.44 4.26 -13.92
CA MET A 463 -3.67 4.30 -13.12
C MET A 463 -4.91 4.16 -14.00
N GLU A 464 -5.02 4.98 -15.04
CA GLU A 464 -6.13 4.92 -16.00
C GLU A 464 -6.22 3.55 -16.70
N SER A 465 -5.07 2.94 -17.01
CA SER A 465 -4.99 1.61 -17.60
C SER A 465 -5.51 0.52 -16.64
N ARG A 466 -5.14 0.60 -15.36
CA ARG A 466 -5.62 -0.32 -14.32
C ARG A 466 -7.12 -0.22 -14.12
N ASP A 467 -7.63 1.01 -13.97
CA ASP A 467 -9.06 1.26 -13.79
C ASP A 467 -9.85 0.68 -14.94
N TYR A 468 -9.39 0.90 -16.17
CA TYR A 468 -9.99 0.29 -17.35
C TYR A 468 -9.99 -1.25 -17.28
N CYS A 469 -8.87 -1.89 -16.96
CA CYS A 469 -8.82 -3.35 -16.82
C CYS A 469 -9.78 -3.87 -15.73
N ARG A 470 -9.96 -3.12 -14.63
CA ARG A 470 -10.92 -3.45 -13.56
C ARG A 470 -12.37 -3.35 -14.01
N THR A 471 -12.72 -2.39 -14.88
CA THR A 471 -14.06 -2.35 -15.49
C THR A 471 -14.40 -3.59 -16.31
N LEU A 472 -13.38 -4.31 -16.81
CA LEU A 472 -13.54 -5.56 -17.56
C LEU A 472 -13.68 -6.80 -16.66
N GLY A 473 -13.61 -6.64 -15.33
CA GLY A 473 -13.59 -7.74 -14.36
C GLY A 473 -12.22 -8.42 -14.24
N GLY A 474 -11.15 -7.67 -14.50
CA GLY A 474 -9.77 -8.12 -14.40
C GLY A 474 -8.87 -7.08 -13.74
N ASP A 475 -7.58 -7.12 -14.06
CA ASP A 475 -6.58 -6.11 -13.65
C ASP A 475 -5.50 -6.03 -14.74
N LEU A 476 -4.52 -5.14 -14.58
CA LEU A 476 -3.30 -5.15 -15.39
C LEU A 476 -2.60 -6.51 -15.27
N LEU A 477 -1.92 -6.92 -16.34
CA LEU A 477 -1.30 -8.24 -16.42
C LEU A 477 -0.20 -8.41 -15.36
N SER A 478 -0.34 -9.43 -14.52
CA SER A 478 0.73 -9.98 -13.69
C SER A 478 1.49 -11.10 -14.42
N VAL A 479 2.81 -11.20 -14.23
CA VAL A 479 3.68 -12.13 -15.00
C VAL A 479 4.51 -13.00 -14.05
N TRP A 480 4.14 -14.27 -13.92
CA TRP A 480 4.60 -15.11 -12.80
C TRP A 480 5.77 -16.04 -13.13
N ASN A 481 6.25 -16.07 -14.38
CA ASN A 481 7.41 -16.87 -14.76
C ASN A 481 7.87 -16.57 -16.18
N LYS A 482 9.09 -17.01 -16.47
CA LYS A 482 9.71 -16.95 -17.80
C LYS A 482 8.86 -17.57 -18.92
N ASN A 483 8.13 -18.65 -18.65
CA ASN A 483 7.32 -19.31 -19.69
C ASN A 483 6.11 -18.47 -20.08
N MET A 484 5.46 -17.84 -19.10
CA MET A 484 4.40 -16.86 -19.34
C MET A 484 4.97 -15.64 -20.06
N ALA A 485 6.12 -15.14 -19.63
CA ALA A 485 6.76 -14.00 -20.28
C ALA A 485 7.00 -14.26 -21.79
N ASN A 486 7.58 -15.41 -22.11
CA ASN A 486 7.79 -15.87 -23.48
C ASN A 486 6.47 -16.08 -24.24
N TYR A 487 5.42 -16.58 -23.58
CA TYR A 487 4.11 -16.74 -24.21
C TYR A 487 3.52 -15.39 -24.60
N VAL A 488 3.56 -14.41 -23.70
CA VAL A 488 3.03 -13.06 -23.96
C VAL A 488 3.81 -12.41 -25.11
N ALA A 489 5.14 -12.40 -25.05
CA ALA A 489 5.96 -11.86 -26.12
C ALA A 489 5.66 -12.49 -27.50
N ASN A 490 5.61 -13.83 -27.57
CA ASN A 490 5.52 -14.55 -28.84
C ASN A 490 4.09 -14.77 -29.36
N ARG A 491 3.07 -14.73 -28.50
CA ARG A 491 1.68 -15.10 -28.87
C ARG A 491 0.66 -13.99 -28.63
N VAL A 492 1.01 -13.01 -27.80
CA VAL A 492 0.15 -11.85 -27.49
C VAL A 492 0.68 -10.60 -28.20
N LEU A 493 1.99 -10.32 -28.12
CA LEU A 493 2.61 -9.09 -28.63
C LEU A 493 3.31 -9.24 -30.01
N ASN A 494 3.42 -10.44 -30.56
CA ASN A 494 4.25 -10.74 -31.76
C ASN A 494 3.91 -9.95 -33.04
N ASN A 495 2.75 -9.29 -33.11
CA ASN A 495 2.35 -8.45 -34.25
C ASN A 495 2.45 -6.95 -33.95
N SER A 496 2.99 -6.56 -32.79
CA SER A 496 3.13 -5.16 -32.40
C SER A 496 4.43 -4.56 -32.94
N SER A 497 4.39 -3.27 -33.32
CA SER A 497 5.57 -2.44 -33.57
C SER A 497 6.44 -2.31 -32.30
N GLN A 498 7.59 -1.64 -32.39
CA GLN A 498 8.37 -1.27 -31.21
C GLN A 498 7.52 -0.40 -30.29
N GLU A 499 7.00 -0.98 -29.22
CA GLU A 499 5.98 -0.41 -28.34
C GLU A 499 6.29 -0.77 -26.88
N THR A 500 5.71 -0.01 -25.97
CA THR A 500 5.80 -0.24 -24.51
C THR A 500 4.40 -0.42 -23.95
N TYR A 501 4.27 -1.30 -22.95
CA TYR A 501 2.98 -1.66 -22.39
C TYR A 501 3.00 -1.61 -20.86
N TRP A 502 2.05 -0.93 -20.24
CA TRP A 502 1.83 -1.05 -18.81
C TRP A 502 1.45 -2.48 -18.42
N ILE A 503 2.08 -2.96 -17.35
CA ILE A 503 1.77 -4.20 -16.64
C ILE A 503 1.54 -3.90 -15.16
N GLY A 504 1.01 -4.86 -14.40
CA GLY A 504 0.54 -4.60 -13.04
C GLY A 504 1.63 -4.42 -11.98
N LEU A 505 2.91 -4.55 -12.33
CA LEU A 505 4.01 -4.43 -11.35
C LEU A 505 4.24 -2.95 -11.03
N ASN A 506 4.36 -2.62 -9.74
CA ASN A 506 4.51 -1.25 -9.25
C ASN A 506 5.02 -1.25 -7.80
N ASP A 507 5.56 -0.14 -7.31
CA ASP A 507 5.94 0.10 -5.91
C ASP A 507 5.41 1.44 -5.34
N ARG A 508 4.39 2.00 -6.00
CA ARG A 508 3.66 3.25 -5.65
C ARG A 508 3.29 3.42 -4.17
N ASP A 509 3.06 2.32 -3.45
CA ASP A 509 2.52 2.30 -2.08
C ASP A 509 3.59 2.18 -1.00
N SER A 510 4.80 1.75 -1.36
CA SER A 510 5.92 1.62 -0.45
C SER A 510 7.21 1.31 -1.19
N GLU A 511 8.28 2.03 -0.83
CA GLU A 511 9.68 1.73 -1.17
C GLU A 511 10.16 0.34 -0.71
N GLN A 512 9.28 -0.53 -0.19
CA GLN A 512 9.61 -1.86 0.35
C GLN A 512 9.69 -2.93 -0.75
N GLY A 513 9.75 -2.53 -2.01
CA GLY A 513 9.88 -3.40 -3.17
C GLY A 513 8.57 -3.57 -3.95
N HIS A 514 8.70 -3.98 -5.21
CA HIS A 514 7.60 -4.05 -6.15
C HIS A 514 6.55 -5.13 -5.78
N VAL A 515 5.29 -4.85 -6.12
CA VAL A 515 4.12 -5.70 -5.93
C VAL A 515 3.25 -5.74 -7.19
N TRP A 516 2.54 -6.84 -7.43
CA TRP A 516 1.55 -6.90 -8.50
C TRP A 516 0.22 -6.27 -8.05
N SER A 517 -0.43 -5.55 -8.96
CA SER A 517 -1.71 -4.87 -8.72
C SER A 517 -2.90 -5.81 -8.44
N ASP A 518 -2.74 -7.11 -8.69
CA ASP A 518 -3.73 -8.17 -8.50
C ASP A 518 -3.45 -9.06 -7.26
N ASP A 519 -2.58 -8.61 -6.36
CA ASP A 519 -2.12 -9.30 -5.15
C ASP A 519 -1.32 -10.60 -5.38
N HIS A 520 -0.93 -10.92 -6.62
CA HIS A 520 -0.04 -12.06 -6.88
C HIS A 520 1.35 -11.82 -6.27
N GLY A 521 2.01 -12.87 -5.77
CA GLY A 521 3.41 -12.80 -5.32
C GLY A 521 4.39 -12.43 -6.44
N VAL A 522 5.40 -11.60 -6.16
CA VAL A 522 6.45 -11.22 -7.10
C VAL A 522 7.56 -12.27 -7.08
N ASP A 523 7.39 -13.32 -7.88
CA ASP A 523 8.27 -14.48 -7.96
C ASP A 523 9.13 -14.51 -9.23
N TYR A 524 8.85 -13.62 -10.18
CA TYR A 524 9.58 -13.50 -11.43
C TYR A 524 9.68 -12.04 -11.83
N THR A 525 10.88 -11.65 -12.22
CA THR A 525 11.15 -10.35 -12.83
C THR A 525 11.90 -10.50 -14.14
N ASN A 526 11.71 -9.53 -15.04
CA ASN A 526 12.41 -9.50 -16.31
C ASN A 526 12.94 -8.12 -16.68
N TRP A 527 13.56 -7.44 -15.72
CA TRP A 527 14.20 -6.14 -15.91
C TRP A 527 15.20 -6.13 -17.08
N LEU A 528 15.24 -4.99 -17.77
CA LEU A 528 16.26 -4.66 -18.75
C LEU A 528 17.60 -4.39 -18.07
N PRO A 529 18.73 -4.45 -18.80
CA PRO A 529 20.02 -4.07 -18.24
C PRO A 529 20.01 -2.63 -17.75
N GLY A 530 20.24 -2.42 -16.45
CA GLY A 530 20.20 -1.09 -15.82
C GLY A 530 18.96 -0.84 -14.96
N GLU A 531 17.88 -1.61 -15.19
CA GLU A 531 16.60 -1.46 -14.50
C GLU A 531 16.43 -2.49 -13.36
N PRO A 532 15.64 -2.24 -12.32
CA PRO A 532 14.99 -0.96 -12.06
C PRO A 532 16.00 0.07 -11.55
N ASN A 533 15.86 1.31 -12.01
CA ASN A 533 16.82 2.39 -11.72
C ASN A 533 16.25 3.47 -10.78
N ASP A 534 14.93 3.47 -10.59
CA ASP A 534 14.14 4.41 -9.82
C ASP A 534 14.56 5.87 -10.07
N TYR A 535 14.48 6.30 -11.34
CA TYR A 535 15.01 7.59 -11.76
C TYR A 535 14.38 8.75 -10.96
N ASP A 536 15.24 9.50 -10.25
CA ASP A 536 14.86 10.60 -9.35
C ASP A 536 13.88 10.23 -8.20
N ASN A 537 13.73 8.94 -7.85
CA ASN A 537 12.71 8.42 -6.93
C ASN A 537 11.28 8.75 -7.41
N ARG A 538 11.01 8.51 -8.69
CA ARG A 538 9.72 8.85 -9.34
C ARG A 538 9.23 7.78 -10.32
N GLU A 539 9.89 6.63 -10.39
CA GLU A 539 9.62 5.59 -11.40
C GLU A 539 8.84 4.42 -10.81
N ASP A 540 7.69 4.71 -10.19
CA ASP A 540 7.01 3.71 -9.35
C ASP A 540 6.18 2.65 -10.12
N CYS A 541 6.20 2.67 -11.46
CA CYS A 541 5.33 1.85 -12.31
C CYS A 541 6.09 1.12 -13.41
N VAL A 542 5.72 -0.13 -13.68
CA VAL A 542 6.51 -0.96 -14.60
C VAL A 542 5.86 -1.10 -15.97
N ASN A 543 6.63 -0.80 -17.01
CA ASN A 543 6.28 -1.10 -18.38
C ASN A 543 7.09 -2.26 -18.96
N TRP A 544 6.50 -2.95 -19.93
CA TRP A 544 7.13 -3.96 -20.75
C TRP A 544 7.54 -3.37 -22.10
N ALA A 545 8.84 -3.28 -22.34
CA ALA A 545 9.41 -2.84 -23.60
C ALA A 545 9.48 -3.99 -24.63
N PHE A 546 8.87 -3.80 -25.80
CA PHE A 546 8.90 -4.73 -26.93
C PHE A 546 9.53 -4.04 -28.15
N PRO A 547 10.40 -4.70 -28.94
CA PRO A 547 10.75 -6.12 -28.95
C PRO A 547 11.92 -6.52 -28.04
N ALA A 548 12.47 -5.58 -27.26
CA ALA A 548 13.56 -5.87 -26.30
C ALA A 548 13.18 -6.99 -25.31
N ASN A 549 11.87 -7.15 -25.05
CA ASN A 549 11.29 -8.18 -24.22
C ASN A 549 11.87 -8.16 -22.80
N GLY A 550 11.87 -6.98 -22.21
CA GLY A 550 12.28 -6.72 -20.83
C GLY A 550 11.45 -5.59 -20.22
N TRP A 551 11.62 -5.39 -18.92
CA TRP A 551 10.85 -4.44 -18.14
C TRP A 551 11.67 -3.22 -17.74
N ASN A 552 10.97 -2.10 -17.57
CA ASN A 552 11.49 -0.81 -17.16
C ASN A 552 10.52 -0.26 -16.12
N ASP A 553 11.02 0.10 -14.95
CA ASP A 553 10.33 0.98 -14.01
C ASP A 553 10.33 2.39 -14.62
N ASP A 554 9.24 3.11 -14.42
CA ASP A 554 8.96 4.32 -15.19
C ASP A 554 7.91 5.16 -14.49
N ASN A 555 7.86 6.43 -14.85
CA ASN A 555 6.93 7.36 -14.25
C ASN A 555 5.47 6.97 -14.58
N CYS A 556 4.69 6.71 -13.53
CA CYS A 556 3.31 6.22 -13.63
C CYS A 556 2.38 7.07 -14.50
N TYR A 557 2.68 8.35 -14.69
CA TYR A 557 1.85 9.28 -15.47
C TYR A 557 2.10 9.21 -16.97
N ILE A 558 3.14 8.50 -17.43
CA ILE A 558 3.42 8.38 -18.87
C ILE A 558 2.29 7.61 -19.58
N ALA A 559 1.84 8.15 -20.70
CA ALA A 559 0.81 7.55 -21.52
C ALA A 559 1.38 6.42 -22.39
N ARG A 560 0.95 5.18 -22.14
CA ARG A 560 1.38 3.98 -22.89
C ARG A 560 0.20 3.12 -23.36
N ASN A 561 0.51 2.12 -24.17
CA ASN A 561 -0.38 0.98 -24.33
C ASN A 561 -0.39 0.18 -23.03
N PHE A 562 -1.31 -0.79 -22.88
CA PHE A 562 -1.36 -1.61 -21.67
C PHE A 562 -1.85 -3.02 -21.96
N ILE A 563 -1.63 -3.94 -21.02
CA ILE A 563 -2.08 -5.33 -21.14
C ILE A 563 -2.98 -5.66 -19.95
N CYS A 564 -4.21 -6.05 -20.23
CA CYS A 564 -5.12 -6.55 -19.19
C CYS A 564 -5.10 -8.08 -19.13
N SER A 565 -5.46 -8.61 -17.97
CA SER A 565 -5.80 -10.00 -17.78
C SER A 565 -7.15 -10.16 -17.09
N VAL A 566 -7.93 -11.16 -17.50
CA VAL A 566 -9.22 -11.53 -16.86
C VAL A 566 -9.26 -13.04 -16.59
N PRO A 567 -10.01 -13.51 -15.59
CA PRO A 567 -10.27 -14.94 -15.43
C PRO A 567 -10.94 -15.58 -16.66
N ARG A 568 -10.69 -16.88 -16.89
CA ARG A 568 -11.43 -17.62 -17.92
C ARG A 568 -12.91 -17.73 -17.57
N GLY A 569 -13.77 -17.53 -18.56
CA GLY A 569 -15.21 -17.49 -18.38
C GLY A 569 -15.75 -16.12 -17.96
N THR A 570 -14.91 -15.09 -17.81
CA THR A 570 -15.37 -13.71 -17.62
C THR A 570 -16.25 -13.28 -18.79
N VAL A 571 -17.45 -12.80 -18.46
CA VAL A 571 -18.31 -12.07 -19.40
C VAL A 571 -17.93 -10.60 -19.27
N LEU A 572 -17.41 -10.01 -20.34
CA LEU A 572 -16.98 -8.61 -20.34
C LEU A 572 -18.20 -7.71 -20.04
N SER A 573 -18.13 -6.98 -18.93
CA SER A 573 -19.26 -6.15 -18.44
C SER A 573 -19.47 -4.87 -19.24
N THR A 574 -18.49 -4.47 -20.05
CA THR A 574 -18.57 -3.26 -20.89
C THR A 574 -18.04 -3.55 -22.30
N THR A 575 -18.70 -2.99 -23.31
CA THR A 575 -18.17 -2.85 -24.69
C THR A 575 -17.68 -1.42 -24.95
N ALA A 576 -17.53 -0.61 -23.89
CA ALA A 576 -17.09 0.76 -24.01
C ALA A 576 -15.63 0.77 -24.50
N PRO A 577 -15.31 1.56 -25.54
CA PRO A 577 -13.92 1.75 -25.94
C PRO A 577 -13.12 2.33 -24.77
N PRO A 578 -11.78 2.14 -24.74
CA PRO A 578 -10.89 2.81 -23.81
C PRO A 578 -11.24 4.31 -23.74
N PRO A 579 -11.20 4.94 -22.55
CA PRO A 579 -11.41 6.37 -22.44
C PRO A 579 -10.48 7.10 -23.43
N THR A 580 -11.05 7.71 -24.46
CA THR A 580 -10.33 8.67 -25.31
C THR A 580 -10.07 9.89 -24.44
N GLY A 581 -8.80 10.28 -24.30
CA GLY A 581 -8.40 11.41 -23.45
C GLY A 581 -9.32 12.61 -23.68
N GLN A 582 -9.86 13.19 -22.60
CA GLN A 582 -10.82 14.27 -22.72
C GLN A 582 -10.16 15.52 -23.32
N ILE A 583 -10.55 15.87 -24.54
CA ILE A 583 -10.30 17.19 -25.13
C ILE A 583 -11.36 18.14 -24.55
N SER A 584 -10.94 19.23 -23.93
CA SER A 584 -11.88 20.12 -23.25
C SER A 584 -12.40 21.21 -24.18
N GLN A 585 -13.72 21.20 -24.44
CA GLN A 585 -14.46 22.32 -25.03
C GLN A 585 -14.23 23.66 -24.31
N ALA A 586 -13.75 23.66 -23.05
CA ALA A 586 -13.50 24.86 -22.25
C ALA A 586 -12.33 25.72 -22.76
N CYS A 587 -11.40 25.16 -23.54
CA CYS A 587 -10.25 25.90 -24.10
C CYS A 587 -10.50 26.45 -25.51
N GLY A 588 -11.74 26.37 -26.01
CA GLY A 588 -12.17 26.98 -27.26
C GLY A 588 -11.77 26.23 -28.54
N ASN A 589 -10.79 25.32 -28.52
CA ASN A 589 -10.50 24.39 -29.61
C ASN A 589 -9.70 23.16 -29.13
N ASP A 590 -9.61 22.14 -30.01
CA ASP A 590 -9.04 20.83 -29.69
C ASP A 590 -7.51 20.77 -29.59
N SER A 591 -6.81 21.87 -29.90
CA SER A 591 -5.35 21.96 -29.80
C SER A 591 -4.85 22.34 -28.41
N TRP A 592 -5.75 22.65 -27.47
CA TRP A 592 -5.45 23.00 -26.09
C TRP A 592 -6.03 21.99 -25.12
N ILE A 593 -5.25 21.59 -24.13
CA ILE A 593 -5.65 20.67 -23.07
C ILE A 593 -5.94 21.44 -21.78
N PHE A 594 -6.98 21.06 -21.06
CA PHE A 594 -7.42 21.78 -19.86
C PHE A 594 -6.98 21.05 -18.59
N LEU A 595 -6.39 21.79 -17.66
CA LEU A 595 -6.14 21.34 -16.29
C LEU A 595 -6.35 22.53 -15.34
N ASP A 596 -7.17 22.35 -14.30
CA ASP A 596 -7.41 23.29 -13.19
C ASP A 596 -7.60 24.77 -13.56
N GLY A 597 -8.40 25.06 -14.58
CA GLY A 597 -8.68 26.44 -15.00
C GLY A 597 -7.65 27.04 -15.95
N TYR A 598 -6.62 26.28 -16.32
CA TYR A 598 -5.60 26.65 -17.29
C TYR A 598 -5.72 25.80 -18.56
N CYS A 599 -5.39 26.42 -19.68
CA CYS A 599 -5.30 25.78 -20.97
C CYS A 599 -3.83 25.69 -21.37
N TYR A 600 -3.37 24.48 -21.70
CA TYR A 600 -2.01 24.20 -22.10
C TYR A 600 -1.97 23.86 -23.57
N PHE A 601 -0.94 24.34 -24.26
CA PHE A 601 -0.69 24.04 -25.66
C PHE A 601 0.65 23.34 -25.78
N LEU A 602 0.64 22.15 -26.36
CA LEU A 602 1.86 21.44 -26.72
C LEU A 602 2.23 21.80 -28.16
N SER A 603 3.45 22.32 -28.35
CA SER A 603 3.94 22.67 -29.69
C SER A 603 3.95 21.44 -30.61
N PRO A 604 3.53 21.58 -31.89
CA PRO A 604 3.43 20.46 -32.82
C PRO A 604 4.80 19.87 -33.18
N GLU A 605 4.81 18.63 -33.65
CA GLU A 605 6.06 17.92 -33.99
C GLU A 605 6.76 18.46 -35.26
N ASP A 606 5.99 19.01 -36.21
CA ASP A 606 6.47 19.52 -37.50
C ASP A 606 5.94 20.94 -37.79
N GLY A 607 6.69 21.69 -38.60
CA GLY A 607 6.33 23.04 -39.04
C GLY A 607 7.17 24.17 -38.40
N PRO A 608 6.88 25.43 -38.74
CA PRO A 608 7.69 26.59 -38.35
C PRO A 608 7.71 26.88 -36.84
N THR A 609 6.81 26.27 -36.07
CA THR A 609 6.71 26.39 -34.61
C THR A 609 7.17 25.16 -33.84
N ALA A 610 7.68 24.13 -34.52
CA ALA A 610 7.94 22.82 -33.92
C ALA A 610 9.23 22.75 -33.09
N ARG A 611 10.32 23.36 -33.58
CA ARG A 611 11.60 23.39 -32.86
C ARG A 611 12.17 24.78 -32.84
N GLN A 612 12.26 25.32 -31.64
CA GLN A 612 12.66 26.69 -31.39
C GLN A 612 13.59 26.71 -30.18
N ASN A 613 14.51 27.69 -30.15
CA ASN A 613 15.21 27.97 -28.89
C ASN A 613 14.23 28.55 -27.87
N TRP A 614 14.61 28.55 -26.59
CA TRP A 614 13.73 28.99 -25.50
C TRP A 614 13.12 30.38 -25.74
N TYR A 615 13.91 31.35 -26.22
CA TYR A 615 13.45 32.72 -26.50
C TYR A 615 12.42 32.78 -27.63
N GLN A 616 12.63 32.01 -28.70
CA GLN A 616 11.68 31.90 -29.80
C GLN A 616 10.40 31.21 -29.34
N ALA A 617 10.52 30.13 -28.57
CA ALA A 617 9.38 29.40 -28.02
C ALA A 617 8.51 30.30 -27.14
N ARG A 618 9.12 31.11 -26.27
CA ARG A 618 8.41 32.11 -25.47
C ARG A 618 7.67 33.13 -26.32
N ARG A 619 8.32 33.71 -27.33
CA ARG A 619 7.66 34.66 -28.24
C ARG A 619 6.51 34.02 -29.02
N THR A 620 6.64 32.76 -29.41
CA THR A 620 5.56 32.01 -30.06
C THR A 620 4.40 31.77 -29.09
N CYS A 621 4.64 31.36 -27.83
CA CYS A 621 3.59 31.26 -26.81
C CYS A 621 2.87 32.60 -26.59
N GLN A 622 3.63 33.70 -26.51
CA GLN A 622 3.09 35.06 -26.38
C GLN A 622 2.24 35.48 -27.58
N SER A 623 2.64 35.11 -28.80
CA SER A 623 1.83 35.37 -30.00
C SER A 623 0.51 34.59 -30.03
N LEU A 624 0.42 33.47 -29.30
CA LEU A 624 -0.79 32.67 -29.12
C LEU A 624 -1.67 33.18 -27.97
N GLY A 625 -1.27 34.25 -27.28
CA GLY A 625 -1.98 34.77 -26.10
C GLY A 625 -1.70 34.00 -24.81
N ALA A 626 -0.62 33.21 -24.77
CA ALA A 626 -0.15 32.47 -23.59
C ALA A 626 1.30 32.87 -23.23
N ASP A 627 1.93 32.16 -22.30
CA ASP A 627 3.39 32.21 -22.07
C ASP A 627 3.90 30.76 -21.95
N LEU A 628 5.23 30.56 -21.86
CA LEU A 628 5.77 29.21 -21.62
C LEU A 628 5.19 28.63 -20.33
N ALA A 629 4.83 27.34 -20.38
CA ALA A 629 4.22 26.64 -19.24
C ALA A 629 5.12 26.72 -18.02
N SER A 630 4.60 27.26 -16.92
CA SER A 630 5.26 27.22 -15.61
C SER A 630 4.58 26.11 -14.82
N VAL A 631 5.37 25.11 -14.41
CA VAL A 631 4.87 23.95 -13.68
C VAL A 631 4.98 24.26 -12.19
N HIS A 632 3.84 24.37 -11.53
CA HIS A 632 3.77 24.64 -10.09
C HIS A 632 3.25 23.43 -9.33
N SER A 633 2.97 22.34 -10.05
CA SER A 633 2.40 21.13 -9.48
C SER A 633 3.02 19.80 -9.88
N VAL A 634 3.16 18.83 -8.97
CA VAL A 634 3.54 17.44 -9.34
C VAL A 634 2.38 16.75 -10.07
N ASP A 635 1.13 17.07 -9.74
CA ASP A 635 -0.01 16.58 -10.50
C ASP A 635 -0.13 17.30 -11.85
N GLU A 636 0.18 18.60 -11.91
CA GLU A 636 0.35 19.36 -13.17
C GLU A 636 1.52 18.79 -13.98
N ASN A 637 2.63 18.46 -13.32
CA ASN A 637 3.79 17.83 -13.94
C ASN A 637 3.42 16.43 -14.46
N GLY A 638 2.67 15.64 -13.69
CA GLY A 638 2.16 14.33 -14.09
C GLY A 638 1.20 14.44 -15.28
N PHE A 639 0.25 15.37 -15.24
CA PHE A 639 -0.66 15.66 -16.36
C PHE A 639 0.11 16.07 -17.62
N LEU A 640 1.04 17.01 -17.50
CA LEU A 640 1.88 17.45 -18.62
C LEU A 640 2.77 16.31 -19.10
N THR A 641 3.35 15.49 -18.22
CA THR A 641 4.11 14.29 -18.57
C THR A 641 3.24 13.30 -19.34
N GLY A 642 2.01 13.05 -18.90
CA GLY A 642 1.04 12.21 -19.61
C GLY A 642 0.67 12.79 -20.98
N ALA A 643 0.45 14.10 -21.08
CA ALA A 643 0.13 14.75 -22.35
C ALA A 643 1.33 14.78 -23.31
N MET A 644 2.51 15.17 -22.83
CA MET A 644 3.76 15.24 -23.61
C MET A 644 4.23 13.85 -24.07
N SER A 645 4.06 12.82 -23.24
CA SER A 645 4.45 11.45 -23.60
C SER A 645 3.60 10.86 -24.73
N LYS A 646 2.41 11.40 -24.99
CA LYS A 646 1.63 11.12 -26.21
C LYS A 646 2.27 11.69 -27.47
N HIS A 647 3.33 12.49 -27.40
CA HIS A 647 4.06 13.06 -28.54
C HIS A 647 5.52 12.52 -28.62
N SER A 648 5.68 11.24 -28.27
CA SER A 648 6.83 10.53 -27.65
C SER A 648 8.27 10.64 -28.20
N ARG A 649 8.77 11.79 -28.65
CA ARG A 649 10.18 11.94 -29.04
C ARG A 649 10.86 13.26 -28.66
N TRP A 650 10.19 14.18 -27.99
CA TRP A 650 10.70 15.55 -27.85
C TRP A 650 10.71 16.05 -26.41
N THR A 651 11.80 16.74 -26.07
CA THR A 651 11.90 17.55 -24.86
C THR A 651 11.21 18.88 -25.12
N PHE A 652 10.33 19.30 -24.20
CA PHE A 652 9.61 20.57 -24.30
C PHE A 652 10.28 21.63 -23.42
N TRP A 653 10.31 22.88 -23.89
CA TRP A 653 10.72 24.00 -23.05
C TRP A 653 9.60 24.37 -22.08
N VAL A 654 9.96 24.55 -20.81
CA VAL A 654 9.10 25.14 -19.78
C VAL A 654 9.62 26.53 -19.40
N GLY A 655 8.80 27.32 -18.72
CA GLY A 655 9.10 28.71 -18.33
C GLY A 655 10.19 28.85 -17.26
N LEU A 656 10.63 27.75 -16.63
CA LEU A 656 11.69 27.75 -15.63
C LEU A 656 13.07 27.91 -16.29
N ASN A 657 13.79 28.98 -15.95
CA ASN A 657 15.12 29.30 -16.48
C ASN A 657 15.94 30.10 -15.45
N ASP A 658 17.27 30.03 -15.55
CA ASP A 658 18.25 30.72 -14.69
C ASP A 658 19.01 31.83 -15.44
N LEU A 659 18.46 32.31 -16.55
CA LEU A 659 19.11 33.31 -17.41
C LEU A 659 19.08 34.66 -16.69
N ASP A 660 20.27 35.21 -16.37
CA ASP A 660 20.45 36.45 -15.63
C ASP A 660 19.58 37.61 -16.17
N ASP A 661 18.85 38.27 -15.27
CA ASP A 661 17.99 39.44 -15.51
C ASP A 661 18.73 40.66 -16.11
N ASN A 662 20.05 40.56 -16.32
CA ASN A 662 20.95 41.64 -16.72
C ASN A 662 21.30 41.69 -18.21
N ASP A 663 21.01 40.66 -19.00
CA ASP A 663 21.25 40.67 -20.47
C ASP A 663 20.03 41.15 -21.28
N TYR A 664 19.05 41.79 -20.63
CA TYR A 664 17.86 42.34 -21.26
C TYR A 664 17.73 43.86 -21.04
N ARG A 665 18.39 44.65 -21.90
CA ARG A 665 18.00 46.02 -22.24
C ARG A 665 18.02 46.23 -23.74
#